data_AF-A0A928TA37-F1
#
_entry.id   AF-A0A928TA37-F1
#
_cell.length_a   1.000
_cell.length_b   1.000
_cell.length_c   1.000
_cell.angle_alpha   90.00
_cell.angle_beta   90.00
_cell.angle_gamma   90.00
#
_symmetry.space_group_name_H-M   'P 1'
#
loop_
_entity.id
_entity.type
_entity.pdbx_description
1 polymer ?
#
loop_
_entity_poly.entity_id
_entity_poly.type
_entity_poly.pdbx_seq_one_letter_code
_entity_poly.pdbx_strand_id
1 'polypeptide(L)'
;MKTKMLRAWVVASLLVGLSCQSFAGGGQWTVVAWNNLGMHCMDDDYSVFSILPPFNTINAQVMDAAGHLITDPAAAGITVTYQAVANPDGSINTTSLGKTNFYDYAAVLYGANMPVDAGLAGKSMPGAANTPQTMNWVAGMNWFEAAGIPICPTDDAGHKNAYPLMRVSVKNASNIVLASADIVVPVSDEMDCRACHKSGSGPAAMPAAGWVNDANGKRDFRLNILRLHDEKNAANPLYAAALASMGYPSQGLYHSVVNANKQVLCAHCHASEALGTGGVAGVPPLTAAMHSKHATVINPTNGLQLDNVLSRNSCYMCHPGSETRCLRGAMGSAVNPADGSLVMQCQSCHGNMAAVGASTRTGWLQEPNCQACHSGDALANEGQIRFTNVFTTGTTMRVPANQRFATNANTPAAGISLFRFSKGHGGLVCSACHGSTHAEYPSLHRDDNLYAWNKQGHRGKLADCTVCHPSMPTNSVGGPHGIHPIGSQTWVVDHADIARTVGINECRECHGSDYRGTQLSRAQADRSLTTKFGLLTLKRGMEVSCYYCHNGPSSSNASTHIGPAVASGQLSVPLNTPASLTLTASGTNPQLRVIQQPMHGTVGIAAKVATYFPDAGYSGPDVFTYIASDSGSFIDSKPATISVTVGGTDYTLDSDGDGIRDWIEYALGLDPALPSPAKPVDAIENVGGTNYLTLRAFRSPMLPPDMPVTIKTSGDLLNWIAGTILTNTTGELKVRDTVPASNSPGRFIRIEATRQTPNP
;
A
#
# COMPACT_ATOMS: atom_id res chain seq x y z
N MET A 1 23.29 5.45 -68.66
CA MET A 1 22.36 6.46 -69.20
C MET A 1 20.97 5.85 -69.30
N LYS A 2 20.04 6.28 -68.43
CA LYS A 2 18.61 6.52 -68.68
C LYS A 2 17.94 6.79 -67.33
N THR A 3 17.67 8.06 -67.10
CA THR A 3 16.85 8.60 -66.01
C THR A 3 15.36 8.44 -66.33
N LYS A 4 14.54 8.11 -65.32
CA LYS A 4 13.31 8.86 -64.94
C LYS A 4 12.59 8.25 -63.74
N MET A 5 12.45 9.08 -62.71
CA MET A 5 11.33 9.32 -61.79
C MET A 5 10.40 8.16 -61.38
N LEU A 6 10.24 7.96 -60.07
CA LEU A 6 8.92 7.74 -59.45
C LEU A 6 8.90 8.30 -58.01
N ARG A 7 7.83 9.03 -57.68
CA ARG A 7 7.53 9.63 -56.36
C ARG A 7 7.15 8.54 -55.35
N ALA A 8 7.68 8.60 -54.14
CA ALA A 8 7.20 7.80 -52.99
C ALA A 8 6.69 8.74 -51.89
N TRP A 9 5.46 8.49 -51.47
CA TRP A 9 4.78 9.15 -50.36
C TRP A 9 5.33 8.59 -49.04
N VAL A 10 5.70 9.46 -48.11
CA VAL A 10 6.09 9.09 -46.74
C VAL A 10 4.83 9.08 -45.88
N VAL A 11 4.38 7.89 -45.48
CA VAL A 11 3.44 7.71 -44.36
C VAL A 11 4.29 7.32 -43.15
N ALA A 12 4.37 8.22 -42.17
CA ALA A 12 5.01 7.95 -40.90
C ALA A 12 4.06 7.11 -40.02
N SER A 13 4.41 5.84 -39.80
CA SER A 13 3.78 5.01 -38.77
C SER A 13 4.69 4.98 -37.54
N LEU A 14 4.28 5.69 -36.48
CA LEU A 14 4.86 5.57 -35.15
C LEU A 14 4.42 4.21 -34.56
N LEU A 15 5.30 3.22 -34.63
CA LEU A 15 5.18 1.97 -33.89
C LEU A 15 5.98 2.09 -32.60
N VAL A 16 5.28 2.35 -31.49
CA VAL A 16 5.83 2.17 -30.14
C VAL A 16 5.79 0.67 -29.85
N GLY A 17 6.89 -0.02 -30.15
CA GLY A 17 7.07 -1.42 -29.77
C GLY A 17 7.51 -1.52 -28.31
N LEU A 18 6.60 -1.89 -27.41
CA LEU A 18 6.99 -2.52 -26.14
C LEU A 18 7.44 -3.95 -26.47
N SER A 19 8.75 -4.14 -26.61
CA SER A 19 9.34 -5.48 -26.68
C SER A 19 9.37 -6.10 -25.29
N CYS A 20 8.57 -7.15 -25.10
CA CYS A 20 8.77 -8.12 -24.03
C CYS A 20 10.07 -8.89 -24.34
N GLN A 21 11.16 -8.57 -23.65
CA GLN A 21 12.41 -9.33 -23.72
C GLN A 21 12.43 -10.37 -22.60
N SER A 22 12.47 -11.64 -22.99
CA SER A 22 12.88 -12.75 -22.14
C SER A 22 14.38 -12.63 -21.87
N PHE A 23 14.77 -12.40 -20.61
CA PHE A 23 16.18 -12.30 -20.21
C PHE A 23 16.78 -13.68 -19.96
N ALA A 24 17.78 -14.03 -20.76
CA ALA A 24 18.77 -15.04 -20.43
C ALA A 24 20.12 -14.33 -20.18
N GLY A 25 20.72 -14.55 -19.00
CA GLY A 25 22.17 -14.63 -18.83
C GLY A 25 23.02 -13.35 -18.77
N GLY A 26 22.47 -12.18 -18.46
CA GLY A 26 23.24 -10.97 -18.10
C GLY A 26 22.47 -10.16 -17.07
N GLY A 27 23.09 -9.83 -15.94
CA GLY A 27 22.38 -9.17 -14.84
C GLY A 27 21.80 -7.80 -15.22
N GLN A 28 20.64 -7.46 -14.66
CA GLN A 28 19.96 -6.20 -14.91
C GLN A 28 20.12 -5.26 -13.73
N TRP A 29 20.25 -3.96 -14.01
CA TRP A 29 20.15 -2.94 -12.99
C TRP A 29 18.80 -3.03 -12.29
N THR A 30 18.79 -2.79 -10.99
CA THR A 30 17.57 -2.86 -10.19
C THR A 30 17.38 -1.55 -9.44
N VAL A 31 16.16 -1.05 -9.40
CA VAL A 31 15.76 0.05 -8.51
C VAL A 31 14.66 -0.44 -7.58
N VAL A 32 14.86 -0.17 -6.30
CA VAL A 32 13.86 -0.35 -5.25
C VAL A 32 13.44 1.03 -4.74
N ALA A 33 12.15 1.31 -4.72
CA ALA A 33 11.61 2.63 -4.40
C ALA A 33 10.38 2.53 -3.50
N TRP A 34 10.14 3.55 -2.69
CA TRP A 34 9.01 3.61 -1.76
C TRP A 34 8.67 5.05 -1.40
N ASN A 35 7.44 5.27 -0.93
CA ASN A 35 7.07 6.49 -0.21
C ASN A 35 7.61 6.42 1.23
N ASN A 36 8.12 7.51 1.81
CA ASN A 36 8.78 7.47 3.12
C ASN A 36 7.86 7.14 4.32
N LEU A 37 6.53 7.36 4.25
CA LEU A 37 5.62 7.25 5.42
C LEU A 37 4.49 6.22 5.25
N GLY A 38 4.05 5.99 4.02
CA GLY A 38 2.89 5.21 3.64
C GLY A 38 1.65 6.06 3.36
N MET A 39 1.62 7.31 3.82
CA MET A 39 0.59 8.33 3.52
C MET A 39 1.11 9.71 3.94
N HIS A 40 1.03 10.70 3.06
CA HIS A 40 1.14 12.12 3.43
C HIS A 40 -0.24 12.74 3.56
N CYS A 41 -0.31 13.88 4.25
CA CYS A 41 -1.56 14.61 4.44
C CYS A 41 -1.37 16.05 3.98
N MET A 42 -2.43 16.68 3.50
CA MET A 42 -2.46 18.11 3.17
C MET A 42 -3.76 18.74 3.66
N ASP A 43 -3.76 20.05 3.88
CA ASP A 43 -5.01 20.78 4.12
C ASP A 43 -5.87 20.84 2.85
N ASP A 44 -7.20 20.70 3.01
CA ASP A 44 -8.19 20.84 1.92
C ASP A 44 -8.49 22.30 1.53
N ASP A 45 -7.99 23.28 2.30
CA ASP A 45 -8.09 24.73 2.08
C ASP A 45 -7.03 25.49 2.89
N TYR A 46 -6.43 26.51 2.28
CA TYR A 46 -5.36 27.32 2.87
C TYR A 46 -5.79 28.77 3.21
N SER A 47 -7.07 29.12 3.04
CA SER A 47 -7.57 30.50 3.11
C SER A 47 -7.76 31.05 4.54
N VAL A 48 -7.57 30.21 5.57
CA VAL A 48 -7.71 30.57 6.98
C VAL A 48 -6.44 30.23 7.76
N PHE A 49 -6.10 28.94 7.83
CA PHE A 49 -4.88 28.47 8.44
C PHE A 49 -4.33 27.26 7.68
N SER A 50 -3.07 26.91 7.95
CA SER A 50 -2.48 25.65 7.50
C SER A 50 -1.78 24.90 8.63
N ILE A 51 -1.97 23.57 8.61
CA ILE A 51 -1.28 22.58 9.42
C ILE A 51 -0.21 21.89 8.55
N LEU A 52 -0.56 21.45 7.34
CA LEU A 52 0.34 20.73 6.43
C LEU A 52 0.15 21.20 4.97
N PRO A 53 1.23 21.51 4.25
CA PRO A 53 1.18 21.84 2.83
C PRO A 53 0.98 20.58 1.97
N PRO A 54 0.69 20.71 0.66
CA PRO A 54 0.84 19.60 -0.27
C PRO A 54 2.30 19.14 -0.26
N PHE A 55 2.52 17.88 0.12
CA PHE A 55 3.86 17.34 0.31
C PHE A 55 3.87 15.82 0.12
N ASN A 56 4.94 15.31 -0.45
CA ASN A 56 5.22 13.89 -0.50
C ASN A 56 6.72 13.64 -0.65
N THR A 57 7.16 12.41 -0.40
CA THR A 57 8.57 12.04 -0.54
C THR A 57 8.72 10.65 -1.11
N ILE A 58 9.50 10.55 -2.19
CA ILE A 58 9.91 9.30 -2.80
C ILE A 58 11.38 9.05 -2.47
N ASN A 59 11.68 7.84 -1.98
CA ASN A 59 13.05 7.38 -1.79
C ASN A 59 13.32 6.19 -2.70
N ALA A 60 14.58 6.04 -3.15
CA ALA A 60 14.99 4.92 -3.97
C ALA A 60 16.45 4.50 -3.73
N GLN A 61 16.71 3.20 -3.69
CA GLN A 61 18.05 2.62 -3.75
C GLN A 61 18.23 1.88 -5.07
N VAL A 62 19.45 1.91 -5.59
CA VAL A 62 19.78 1.34 -6.91
C VAL A 62 20.87 0.28 -6.72
N MET A 63 20.70 -0.85 -7.39
CA MET A 63 21.71 -1.89 -7.50
C MET A 63 22.18 -1.98 -8.95
N ASP A 64 23.49 -2.20 -9.11
CA ASP A 64 24.08 -2.46 -10.41
C ASP A 64 23.62 -3.81 -10.99
N ALA A 65 24.07 -4.11 -12.22
CA ALA A 65 23.79 -5.38 -12.88
C ALA A 65 24.30 -6.62 -12.12
N ALA A 66 25.27 -6.46 -11.21
CA ALA A 66 25.78 -7.56 -10.38
C ALA A 66 25.01 -7.70 -9.05
N GLY A 67 24.06 -6.81 -8.76
CA GLY A 67 23.29 -6.80 -7.51
C GLY A 67 23.97 -6.05 -6.36
N HIS A 68 25.00 -5.24 -6.63
CA HIS A 68 25.64 -4.40 -5.62
C HIS A 68 24.93 -3.07 -5.46
N LEU A 69 24.67 -2.66 -4.23
CA LEU A 69 24.11 -1.35 -3.90
C LEU A 69 25.07 -0.24 -4.36
N ILE A 70 24.53 0.71 -5.12
CA ILE A 70 25.25 1.91 -5.54
C ILE A 70 25.49 2.82 -4.33
N THR A 71 26.75 3.23 -4.13
CA THR A 71 27.19 4.17 -3.09
C THR A 71 27.82 5.45 -3.65
N ASP A 72 28.14 5.47 -4.94
CA ASP A 72 28.59 6.65 -5.68
C ASP A 72 27.91 6.69 -7.07
N PRO A 73 26.82 7.44 -7.22
CA PRO A 73 26.08 7.48 -8.48
C PRO A 73 26.83 8.23 -9.60
N ALA A 74 27.74 9.15 -9.24
CA ALA A 74 28.55 9.86 -10.22
C ALA A 74 29.58 8.93 -10.86
N ALA A 75 30.27 8.12 -10.04
CA ALA A 75 31.17 7.08 -10.52
C ALA A 75 30.44 6.00 -11.33
N ALA A 76 29.22 5.65 -10.93
CA ALA A 76 28.37 4.72 -11.66
C ALA A 76 27.79 5.31 -12.97
N GLY A 77 27.89 6.63 -13.18
CA GLY A 77 27.39 7.31 -14.38
C GLY A 77 25.86 7.27 -14.49
N ILE A 78 25.14 7.33 -13.37
CA ILE A 78 23.67 7.23 -13.33
C ILE A 78 23.00 8.51 -12.81
N THR A 79 21.77 8.73 -13.27
CA THR A 79 20.82 9.68 -12.69
C THR A 79 19.50 8.97 -12.40
N VAL A 80 18.73 9.49 -11.44
CA VAL A 80 17.42 8.94 -11.10
C VAL A 80 16.37 10.04 -11.24
N THR A 81 15.28 9.73 -11.93
CA THR A 81 14.16 10.63 -12.16
C THR A 81 12.85 10.02 -11.72
N TYR A 82 11.85 10.84 -11.41
CA TYR A 82 10.46 10.41 -11.24
C TYR A 82 9.53 11.14 -12.22
N GLN A 83 8.42 10.50 -12.57
CA GLN A 83 7.35 11.07 -13.40
C GLN A 83 6.01 10.41 -13.06
N ALA A 84 4.89 11.04 -13.38
CA ALA A 84 3.58 10.46 -13.13
C ALA A 84 3.31 9.32 -14.10
N VAL A 85 2.62 8.28 -13.64
CA VAL A 85 2.12 7.20 -14.48
C VAL A 85 0.69 6.87 -14.07
N ALA A 86 -0.10 6.45 -15.04
CA ALA A 86 -1.44 5.98 -14.76
C ALA A 86 -1.39 4.70 -13.93
N ASN A 87 -2.30 4.56 -12.97
CA ASN A 87 -2.56 3.29 -12.32
C ASN A 87 -3.27 2.32 -13.30
N PRO A 88 -3.51 1.05 -12.91
CA PRO A 88 -4.23 0.11 -13.76
C PRO A 88 -5.65 0.56 -14.13
N ASP A 89 -6.26 1.46 -13.37
CA ASP A 89 -7.55 2.04 -13.74
C ASP A 89 -7.37 3.27 -14.65
N GLY A 90 -6.17 3.78 -14.88
CA GLY A 90 -5.95 4.90 -15.82
C GLY A 90 -5.88 6.25 -15.12
N SER A 91 -6.17 6.30 -13.82
CA SER A 91 -6.00 7.49 -13.00
C SER A 91 -4.53 7.91 -12.97
N ILE A 92 -4.26 9.15 -13.40
CA ILE A 92 -2.92 9.75 -13.45
C ILE A 92 -2.96 11.14 -12.83
N ASN A 93 -1.89 11.51 -12.13
CA ASN A 93 -1.77 12.78 -11.44
C ASN A 93 -0.46 13.48 -11.82
N THR A 94 -0.50 14.29 -12.88
CA THR A 94 0.68 14.95 -13.43
C THR A 94 0.93 16.33 -12.83
N THR A 95 -0.09 17.00 -12.31
CA THR A 95 -0.04 18.40 -11.84
C THR A 95 -0.90 18.63 -10.60
N SER A 96 -0.55 19.64 -9.80
CA SER A 96 -1.37 20.19 -8.72
C SER A 96 -2.27 21.35 -9.18
N LEU A 97 -2.14 21.79 -10.43
CA LEU A 97 -2.92 22.88 -11.02
C LEU A 97 -4.42 22.60 -10.93
N GLY A 98 -5.18 23.56 -10.39
CA GLY A 98 -6.64 23.47 -10.29
C GLY A 98 -7.15 22.54 -9.18
N LYS A 99 -6.26 21.91 -8.41
CA LYS A 99 -6.61 20.91 -7.37
C LYS A 99 -6.44 21.42 -5.94
N THR A 100 -5.82 22.58 -5.77
CA THR A 100 -5.57 23.21 -4.47
C THR A 100 -5.46 24.72 -4.62
N ASN A 101 -5.83 25.46 -3.57
CA ASN A 101 -5.56 26.89 -3.44
C ASN A 101 -4.26 27.19 -2.67
N PHE A 102 -3.43 26.19 -2.38
CA PHE A 102 -2.16 26.35 -1.68
C PHE A 102 -1.29 27.46 -2.26
N TYR A 103 -1.16 27.52 -3.58
CA TYR A 103 -0.29 28.49 -4.27
C TYR A 103 -0.73 29.94 -4.08
N ASP A 104 -2.02 30.20 -3.84
CA ASP A 104 -2.54 31.53 -3.56
C ASP A 104 -2.07 32.04 -2.17
N TYR A 105 -1.79 31.12 -1.25
CA TYR A 105 -1.47 31.42 0.14
C TYR A 105 -0.04 31.01 0.55
N ALA A 106 0.73 30.36 -0.31
CA ALA A 106 2.08 29.88 -0.01
C ALA A 106 3.02 31.03 0.42
N ALA A 107 2.87 32.20 -0.19
CA ALA A 107 3.64 33.40 0.14
C ALA A 107 3.43 33.86 1.58
N VAL A 108 2.15 33.93 2.01
CA VAL A 108 1.79 34.42 3.35
C VAL A 108 2.00 33.35 4.43
N LEU A 109 1.77 32.07 4.10
CA LEU A 109 1.90 30.97 5.05
C LEU A 109 3.35 30.50 5.22
N TYR A 110 4.11 30.39 4.13
CA TYR A 110 5.44 29.75 4.11
C TYR A 110 6.56 30.68 3.64
N GLY A 111 6.26 31.96 3.35
CA GLY A 111 7.26 32.90 2.86
C GLY A 111 7.78 32.58 1.45
N ALA A 112 7.05 31.76 0.69
CA ALA A 112 7.51 31.23 -0.59
C ALA A 112 6.55 31.62 -1.73
N ASN A 113 7.04 32.45 -2.66
CA ASN A 113 6.37 32.71 -3.94
C ASN A 113 6.77 31.60 -4.93
N MET A 114 5.96 30.55 -5.00
CA MET A 114 6.27 29.39 -5.84
C MET A 114 5.32 29.31 -7.04
N PRO A 115 5.82 28.96 -8.24
CA PRO A 115 4.93 28.60 -9.34
C PRO A 115 4.12 27.36 -8.97
N VAL A 116 2.97 27.19 -9.64
CA VAL A 116 2.21 25.93 -9.58
C VAL A 116 3.13 24.76 -9.92
N ASP A 117 2.84 23.60 -9.34
CA ASP A 117 3.66 22.38 -9.38
C ASP A 117 4.97 22.42 -8.59
N ALA A 118 5.51 23.58 -8.19
CA ALA A 118 6.70 23.61 -7.34
C ALA A 118 6.35 23.31 -5.87
N GLY A 119 7.19 22.52 -5.23
CA GLY A 119 7.04 22.12 -3.83
C GLY A 119 8.06 22.78 -2.90
N LEU A 120 7.71 22.86 -1.62
CA LEU A 120 8.46 23.62 -0.61
C LEU A 120 9.89 23.11 -0.35
N ALA A 121 10.16 21.82 -0.61
CA ALA A 121 11.52 21.24 -0.50
C ALA A 121 12.26 21.15 -1.84
N GLY A 122 11.81 21.91 -2.86
CA GLY A 122 12.51 22.09 -4.13
C GLY A 122 12.25 21.00 -5.18
N LYS A 123 11.35 20.06 -4.90
CA LYS A 123 10.86 19.08 -5.88
C LYS A 123 9.49 19.49 -6.40
N SER A 124 9.23 19.15 -7.66
CA SER A 124 8.05 19.60 -8.38
C SER A 124 7.19 18.43 -8.84
N MET A 125 5.91 18.68 -9.10
CA MET A 125 5.13 17.78 -9.94
C MET A 125 5.71 17.77 -11.36
N PRO A 126 5.57 16.66 -12.12
CA PRO A 126 6.01 16.58 -13.52
C PRO A 126 5.37 17.62 -14.46
N GLY A 127 4.22 18.18 -14.08
CA GLY A 127 3.42 19.13 -14.85
C GLY A 127 2.65 18.48 -16.00
N ALA A 128 1.82 19.25 -16.70
CA ALA A 128 0.95 18.74 -17.78
C ALA A 128 1.69 18.03 -18.93
N ALA A 129 2.96 18.37 -19.17
CA ALA A 129 3.81 17.68 -20.14
C ALA A 129 4.41 16.35 -19.60
N ASN A 130 4.13 16.02 -18.34
CA ASN A 130 4.66 14.90 -17.58
C ASN A 130 6.19 14.79 -17.68
N THR A 131 6.88 15.92 -17.52
CA THR A 131 8.34 15.98 -17.70
C THR A 131 9.04 15.29 -16.53
N PRO A 132 9.95 14.31 -16.77
CA PRO A 132 10.67 13.64 -15.70
C PRO A 132 11.44 14.62 -14.83
N GLN A 133 11.28 14.51 -13.52
CA GLN A 133 11.94 15.34 -12.50
C GLN A 133 13.10 14.58 -11.85
N THR A 134 14.23 15.23 -11.60
CA THR A 134 15.42 14.59 -11.04
C THR A 134 15.32 14.42 -9.52
N MET A 135 15.80 13.28 -9.00
CA MET A 135 15.96 13.00 -7.57
C MET A 135 17.35 13.42 -7.06
N ASN A 136 17.44 13.84 -5.80
CA ASN A 136 18.71 14.21 -5.15
C ASN A 136 19.41 12.97 -4.56
N TRP A 137 20.73 12.91 -4.64
CA TRP A 137 21.50 11.88 -3.93
C TRP A 137 21.71 12.26 -2.45
N VAL A 138 21.49 11.31 -1.53
CA VAL A 138 21.73 11.46 -0.09
C VAL A 138 22.81 10.46 0.34
N ALA A 139 24.06 10.94 0.38
CA ALA A 139 25.23 10.09 0.60
C ALA A 139 25.19 9.28 1.91
N GLY A 140 24.74 9.87 3.03
CA GLY A 140 24.66 9.15 4.31
C GLY A 140 23.70 7.95 4.29
N MET A 141 22.70 7.99 3.41
CA MET A 141 21.72 6.91 3.28
C MET A 141 22.02 5.95 2.13
N ASN A 142 22.92 6.32 1.20
CA ASN A 142 23.11 5.63 -0.08
C ASN A 142 21.78 5.48 -0.85
N TRP A 143 21.01 6.58 -0.95
CA TRP A 143 19.73 6.59 -1.66
C TRP A 143 19.55 7.86 -2.49
N PHE A 144 18.54 7.84 -3.35
CA PHE A 144 17.99 9.00 -4.02
C PHE A 144 16.69 9.43 -3.34
N GLU A 145 16.45 10.74 -3.26
CA GLU A 145 15.29 11.34 -2.59
C GLU A 145 14.65 12.43 -3.46
N ALA A 146 13.32 12.42 -3.54
CA ALA A 146 12.51 13.52 -4.02
C ALA A 146 11.55 13.97 -2.92
N ALA A 147 12.04 14.84 -2.03
CA ALA A 147 11.26 15.41 -0.94
C ALA A 147 10.47 16.65 -1.38
N GLY A 148 9.23 16.75 -0.92
CA GLY A 148 8.34 17.90 -1.09
C GLY A 148 7.59 17.95 -2.41
N ILE A 149 7.27 16.81 -3.02
CA ILE A 149 6.42 16.77 -4.20
C ILE A 149 5.00 17.25 -3.82
N PRO A 150 4.46 18.32 -4.42
CA PRO A 150 3.17 18.90 -4.00
C PRO A 150 1.99 18.18 -4.67
N ILE A 151 1.92 16.85 -4.51
CA ILE A 151 0.85 16.02 -5.06
C ILE A 151 -0.44 16.17 -4.24
N CYS A 152 -1.60 16.14 -4.91
CA CYS A 152 -2.93 16.23 -4.29
C CYS A 152 -3.70 14.91 -4.43
N PRO A 153 -4.69 14.60 -3.56
CA PRO A 153 -5.51 13.38 -3.63
C PRO A 153 -6.58 13.44 -4.73
N THR A 154 -6.29 14.15 -5.81
CA THR A 154 -7.19 14.36 -6.95
C THR A 154 -6.39 14.19 -8.22
N ASP A 155 -6.87 13.33 -9.11
CA ASP A 155 -6.21 13.03 -10.37
C ASP A 155 -6.45 14.13 -11.42
N ASP A 156 -5.87 13.98 -12.60
CA ASP A 156 -5.97 14.99 -13.67
C ASP A 156 -7.39 15.08 -14.28
N ALA A 157 -8.23 14.07 -14.07
CA ALA A 157 -9.64 14.08 -14.47
C ALA A 157 -10.57 14.71 -13.40
N GLY A 158 -10.03 15.03 -12.22
CA GLY A 158 -10.80 15.61 -11.12
C GLY A 158 -11.40 14.57 -10.16
N HIS A 159 -11.09 13.28 -10.34
CA HIS A 159 -11.56 12.22 -9.45
C HIS A 159 -10.67 12.12 -8.21
N LYS A 160 -11.26 11.71 -7.08
CA LYS A 160 -10.49 11.43 -5.86
C LYS A 160 -9.66 10.17 -6.05
N ASN A 161 -8.35 10.29 -5.85
CA ASN A 161 -7.43 9.17 -5.81
C ASN A 161 -6.32 9.47 -4.80
N ALA A 162 -6.36 8.78 -3.67
CA ALA A 162 -5.37 8.93 -2.59
C ALA A 162 -4.09 8.12 -2.83
N TYR A 163 -4.04 7.30 -3.89
CA TYR A 163 -2.95 6.39 -4.20
C TYR A 163 -2.36 6.58 -5.61
N PRO A 164 -2.08 7.82 -6.05
CA PRO A 164 -1.52 8.05 -7.37
C PRO A 164 -0.15 7.37 -7.53
N LEU A 165 0.16 6.91 -8.75
CA LEU A 165 1.43 6.28 -9.06
C LEU A 165 2.45 7.26 -9.67
N MET A 166 3.72 7.06 -9.31
CA MET A 166 4.86 7.64 -10.01
C MET A 166 5.88 6.58 -10.39
N ARG A 167 6.50 6.75 -11.56
CA ARG A 167 7.59 5.92 -12.07
C ARG A 167 8.93 6.52 -11.71
N VAL A 168 9.71 5.80 -10.90
CA VAL A 168 11.13 6.06 -10.69
C VAL A 168 11.92 5.37 -11.83
N SER A 169 12.81 6.11 -12.49
CA SER A 169 13.65 5.61 -13.58
C SER A 169 15.12 5.91 -13.32
N VAL A 170 15.97 4.89 -13.43
CA VAL A 170 17.43 5.02 -13.42
C VAL A 170 17.90 5.15 -14.86
N LYS A 171 18.68 6.19 -15.16
CA LYS A 171 19.21 6.47 -16.50
C LYS A 171 20.73 6.55 -16.48
N ASN A 172 21.38 6.04 -17.53
CA ASN A 172 22.81 6.27 -17.72
C ASN A 172 23.10 7.69 -18.28
N ALA A 173 24.38 8.02 -18.46
CA ALA A 173 24.82 9.29 -19.05
C ALA A 173 24.26 9.59 -20.46
N SER A 174 23.85 8.56 -21.21
CA SER A 174 23.19 8.69 -22.52
C SER A 174 21.67 8.78 -22.44
N ASN A 175 21.11 8.99 -21.24
CA ASN A 175 19.66 9.01 -20.96
C ASN A 175 18.91 7.70 -21.26
N ILE A 176 19.62 6.58 -21.41
CA ILE A 176 18.99 5.26 -21.57
C ILE A 176 18.52 4.78 -20.20
N VAL A 177 17.27 4.37 -20.10
CA VAL A 177 16.69 3.79 -18.87
C VAL A 177 17.32 2.40 -18.64
N LEU A 178 17.98 2.24 -17.50
CA LEU A 178 18.60 0.99 -17.05
C LEU A 178 17.63 0.14 -16.21
N ALA A 179 16.81 0.81 -15.39
CA ALA A 179 15.84 0.19 -14.50
C ALA A 179 14.69 1.16 -14.18
N SER A 180 13.52 0.63 -13.88
CA SER A 180 12.40 1.43 -13.38
C SER A 180 11.57 0.70 -12.32
N ALA A 181 10.80 1.48 -11.57
CA ALA A 181 9.80 0.98 -10.63
C ALA A 181 8.65 1.98 -10.54
N ASP A 182 7.42 1.47 -10.56
CA ASP A 182 6.22 2.27 -10.31
C ASP A 182 5.81 2.06 -8.86
N ILE A 183 5.58 3.16 -8.15
CA ILE A 183 5.25 3.16 -6.73
C ILE A 183 4.08 4.09 -6.46
N VAL A 184 3.34 3.80 -5.40
CA VAL A 184 2.31 4.70 -4.88
C VAL A 184 2.98 5.88 -4.19
N VAL A 185 2.43 7.07 -4.42
CA VAL A 185 2.82 8.34 -3.80
C VAL A 185 1.60 8.86 -3.03
N PRO A 186 1.26 8.21 -1.90
CA PRO A 186 -0.06 8.34 -1.30
C PRO A 186 -0.22 9.67 -0.57
N VAL A 187 -1.36 10.33 -0.77
CA VAL A 187 -1.70 11.62 -0.16
C VAL A 187 -3.18 11.65 0.19
N SER A 188 -3.54 12.33 1.28
CA SER A 188 -4.93 12.50 1.71
C SER A 188 -5.21 13.94 2.16
N ASP A 189 -6.44 14.39 1.94
CA ASP A 189 -7.01 15.65 2.45
C ASP A 189 -8.19 15.42 3.41
N GLU A 190 -8.32 14.20 3.96
CA GLU A 190 -9.39 13.82 4.91
C GLU A 190 -9.28 14.44 6.30
N MET A 191 -8.21 15.18 6.61
CA MET A 191 -8.09 15.86 7.90
C MET A 191 -9.25 16.83 8.08
N ASP A 192 -10.17 16.49 8.98
CA ASP A 192 -11.39 17.24 9.23
C ASP A 192 -11.55 17.53 10.73
N CYS A 193 -12.17 18.66 11.07
CA CYS A 193 -12.51 19.03 12.44
C CYS A 193 -13.99 19.44 12.57
N ARG A 194 -14.75 19.36 11.47
CA ARG A 194 -16.13 19.85 11.36
C ARG A 194 -17.11 19.14 12.28
N ALA A 195 -16.84 17.89 12.66
CA ALA A 195 -17.68 17.14 13.60
C ALA A 195 -17.92 17.90 14.92
N CYS A 196 -16.95 18.71 15.35
CA CYS A 196 -17.04 19.52 16.57
C CYS A 196 -16.95 21.03 16.30
N HIS A 197 -16.21 21.50 15.28
CA HIS A 197 -15.91 22.93 15.13
C HIS A 197 -16.76 23.66 14.08
N LYS A 198 -17.60 22.97 13.30
CA LYS A 198 -18.51 23.62 12.35
C LYS A 198 -19.59 24.42 13.09
N SER A 199 -19.98 25.56 12.57
CA SER A 199 -21.10 26.35 13.08
C SER A 199 -22.38 25.50 13.17
N GLY A 200 -23.06 25.57 14.31
CA GLY A 200 -24.21 24.73 14.61
C GLY A 200 -23.87 23.33 15.13
N SER A 201 -22.59 22.99 15.30
CA SER A 201 -22.20 21.84 16.10
C SER A 201 -22.55 22.05 17.59
N GLY A 202 -22.36 21.02 18.42
CA GLY A 202 -22.68 21.06 19.84
C GLY A 202 -21.98 22.21 20.59
N PRO A 203 -22.55 22.70 21.72
CA PRO A 203 -22.08 23.91 22.39
C PRO A 203 -20.68 23.78 23.01
N ALA A 204 -20.14 22.58 23.15
CA ALA A 204 -18.84 22.32 23.79
C ALA A 204 -17.65 22.98 23.08
N ALA A 205 -17.73 23.16 21.76
CA ALA A 205 -16.69 23.81 20.95
C ALA A 205 -17.08 25.22 20.49
N MET A 206 -18.23 25.74 20.95
CA MET A 206 -18.72 27.05 20.54
C MET A 206 -17.91 28.15 21.25
N PRO A 207 -17.32 29.11 20.52
CA PRO A 207 -16.75 30.30 21.14
C PRO A 207 -17.80 31.08 21.92
N ALA A 208 -17.40 31.78 22.98
CA ALA A 208 -18.29 32.58 23.82
C ALA A 208 -19.02 33.69 23.05
N ALA A 209 -18.38 34.22 21.99
CA ALA A 209 -18.98 35.19 21.06
C ALA A 209 -19.95 34.55 20.05
N GLY A 210 -20.17 33.24 20.13
CA GLY A 210 -20.98 32.46 19.19
C GLY A 210 -20.20 32.00 17.95
N TRP A 211 -20.87 31.16 17.17
CA TRP A 211 -20.42 30.64 15.88
C TRP A 211 -20.18 31.74 14.84
N VAL A 212 -19.18 31.55 13.98
CA VAL A 212 -18.85 32.49 12.88
C VAL A 212 -19.89 32.45 11.77
N ASN A 213 -20.44 31.28 11.44
CA ASN A 213 -21.40 31.05 10.35
C ASN A 213 -20.91 31.53 8.96
N ASP A 214 -19.69 31.13 8.57
CA ASP A 214 -19.17 31.42 7.22
C ASP A 214 -19.93 30.56 6.17
N ALA A 215 -20.29 31.16 5.03
CA ALA A 215 -20.99 30.46 3.95
C ALA A 215 -20.14 29.34 3.32
N ASN A 216 -18.81 29.47 3.36
CA ASN A 216 -17.90 28.44 2.91
C ASN A 216 -17.60 27.47 4.07
N GLY A 217 -18.11 26.24 3.96
CA GLY A 217 -17.92 25.20 4.96
C GLY A 217 -16.46 24.78 5.21
N LYS A 218 -15.51 25.09 4.31
CA LYS A 218 -14.07 24.89 4.56
C LYS A 218 -13.47 26.00 5.43
N ARG A 219 -14.04 27.20 5.39
CA ARG A 219 -13.61 28.35 6.19
C ARG A 219 -14.26 28.37 7.57
N ASP A 220 -15.54 28.02 7.62
CA ASP A 220 -16.40 28.15 8.81
C ASP A 220 -15.78 27.50 10.05
N PHE A 221 -15.50 26.19 10.01
CA PHE A 221 -14.94 25.50 11.16
C PHE A 221 -13.53 25.99 11.51
N ARG A 222 -12.73 26.37 10.51
CA ARG A 222 -11.37 26.89 10.71
C ARG A 222 -11.40 28.24 11.44
N LEU A 223 -12.32 29.11 11.06
CA LEU A 223 -12.52 30.41 11.72
C LEU A 223 -13.04 30.24 13.15
N ASN A 224 -13.94 29.29 13.39
CA ASN A 224 -14.39 28.92 14.73
C ASN A 224 -13.22 28.40 15.59
N ILE A 225 -12.32 27.59 15.03
CA ILE A 225 -11.10 27.13 15.71
C ILE A 225 -10.21 28.31 16.10
N LEU A 226 -9.92 29.24 15.18
CA LEU A 226 -9.08 30.41 15.50
C LEU A 226 -9.72 31.29 16.58
N ARG A 227 -11.04 31.51 16.51
CA ARG A 227 -11.77 32.30 17.51
C ARG A 227 -11.73 31.63 18.89
N LEU A 228 -11.96 30.32 18.95
CA LEU A 228 -11.88 29.57 20.21
C LEU A 228 -10.44 29.55 20.73
N HIS A 229 -9.45 29.40 19.86
CA HIS A 229 -8.04 29.45 20.20
C HIS A 229 -7.67 30.80 20.84
N ASP A 230 -8.09 31.92 20.23
CA ASP A 230 -7.89 33.26 20.77
C ASP A 230 -8.51 33.39 22.17
N GLU A 231 -9.78 32.98 22.32
CA GLU A 231 -10.49 33.02 23.60
C GLU A 231 -9.74 32.25 24.70
N LYS A 232 -9.29 31.02 24.42
CA LYS A 232 -8.63 30.18 25.42
C LYS A 232 -7.22 30.66 25.77
N ASN A 233 -6.59 31.48 24.93
CA ASN A 233 -5.21 31.95 25.12
C ASN A 233 -5.10 33.44 25.44
N ALA A 234 -6.19 34.21 25.43
CA ALA A 234 -6.17 35.67 25.61
C ALA A 234 -5.46 36.13 26.90
N ALA A 235 -5.56 35.36 27.99
CA ALA A 235 -4.90 35.66 29.26
C ALA A 235 -3.45 35.15 29.36
N ASN A 236 -2.96 34.41 28.36
CA ASN A 236 -1.61 33.84 28.37
C ASN A 236 -0.58 34.86 27.84
N PRO A 237 0.37 35.35 28.67
CA PRO A 237 1.36 36.32 28.23
C PRO A 237 2.27 35.79 27.11
N LEU A 238 2.50 34.47 27.04
CA LEU A 238 3.25 33.86 25.93
C LEU A 238 2.52 33.99 24.60
N TYR A 239 1.18 34.03 24.61
CA TYR A 239 0.39 34.15 23.40
C TYR A 239 0.54 35.54 22.77
N ALA A 240 0.43 36.60 23.58
CA ALA A 240 0.64 37.97 23.11
C ALA A 240 2.08 38.17 22.57
N ALA A 241 3.08 37.61 23.25
CA ALA A 241 4.47 37.64 22.79
C ALA A 241 4.66 36.88 21.47
N ALA A 242 4.04 35.70 21.33
CA ALA A 242 4.12 34.90 20.11
C ALA A 242 3.42 35.57 18.90
N LEU A 243 2.27 36.23 19.13
CA LEU A 243 1.61 37.02 18.08
C LEU A 243 2.55 38.11 17.57
N ALA A 244 3.16 38.88 18.48
CA ALA A 244 4.10 39.93 18.12
C ALA A 244 5.35 39.38 17.40
N SER A 245 5.94 38.28 17.89
CA SER A 245 7.15 37.70 17.28
C SER A 245 6.91 37.15 15.87
N MET A 246 5.73 36.60 15.61
CA MET A 246 5.35 36.07 14.29
C MET A 246 4.61 37.10 13.41
N GLY A 247 4.52 38.35 13.88
CA GLY A 247 3.92 39.46 13.17
C GLY A 247 2.41 39.35 12.96
N TYR A 248 1.69 38.62 13.81
CA TYR A 248 0.23 38.59 13.81
C TYR A 248 -0.34 39.78 14.60
N PRO A 249 -1.56 40.27 14.28
CA PRO A 249 -2.18 41.36 15.03
C PRO A 249 -2.42 41.01 16.50
N SER A 250 -2.27 41.99 17.40
CA SER A 250 -2.49 41.80 18.84
C SER A 250 -3.93 41.46 19.21
N GLN A 251 -4.89 41.70 18.30
CA GLN A 251 -6.29 41.32 18.45
C GLN A 251 -6.52 39.80 18.35
N GLY A 252 -5.55 39.02 17.84
CA GLY A 252 -5.63 37.57 17.74
C GLY A 252 -5.64 37.03 16.30
N LEU A 253 -5.62 35.70 16.20
CA LEU A 253 -5.51 34.96 14.95
C LEU A 253 -6.80 35.02 14.12
N TYR A 254 -7.98 35.04 14.76
CA TYR A 254 -9.24 35.25 14.04
C TYR A 254 -9.25 36.60 13.33
N HIS A 255 -8.88 37.67 14.03
CA HIS A 255 -8.75 39.02 13.46
C HIS A 255 -7.69 39.07 12.35
N SER A 256 -6.59 38.31 12.50
CA SER A 256 -5.57 38.17 11.45
C SER A 256 -6.16 37.78 10.10
N VAL A 257 -7.05 36.79 10.09
CA VAL A 257 -7.67 36.31 8.85
C VAL A 257 -8.76 37.24 8.34
N VAL A 258 -9.71 37.63 9.21
CA VAL A 258 -10.93 38.33 8.76
C VAL A 258 -10.75 39.84 8.56
N ASN A 259 -9.77 40.47 9.20
CA ASN A 259 -9.57 41.92 9.16
C ASN A 259 -8.20 42.34 8.61
N ALA A 260 -7.16 41.52 8.81
CA ALA A 260 -5.80 41.85 8.37
C ALA A 260 -5.34 41.07 7.12
N ASN A 261 -6.18 40.19 6.57
CA ASN A 261 -5.87 39.33 5.42
C ASN A 261 -4.52 38.60 5.56
N LYS A 262 -4.25 38.05 6.74
CA LYS A 262 -3.05 37.28 7.05
C LYS A 262 -3.45 35.92 7.62
N GLN A 263 -3.33 34.89 6.78
CA GLN A 263 -3.57 33.49 7.12
C GLN A 263 -2.54 32.97 8.14
N VAL A 264 -2.92 31.93 8.86
CA VAL A 264 -2.17 31.44 10.01
C VAL A 264 -1.45 30.14 9.68
N LEU A 265 -0.12 30.11 9.76
CA LEU A 265 0.62 28.85 9.83
C LEU A 265 0.75 28.43 11.29
N CYS A 266 0.13 27.31 11.68
CA CYS A 266 0.15 26.82 13.07
C CYS A 266 1.60 26.60 13.55
N ALA A 267 2.44 26.13 12.63
CA ALA A 267 3.85 25.80 12.86
C ALA A 267 4.77 27.02 13.07
N HIS A 268 4.25 28.24 12.92
CA HIS A 268 4.96 29.47 13.31
C HIS A 268 5.15 29.54 14.84
N CYS A 269 4.10 29.24 15.61
CA CYS A 269 4.17 29.30 17.07
C CYS A 269 4.47 27.93 17.67
N HIS A 270 3.86 26.88 17.12
CA HIS A 270 4.02 25.52 17.61
C HIS A 270 5.12 24.80 16.83
N ALA A 271 6.14 24.26 17.52
CA ALA A 271 7.15 23.44 16.84
C ALA A 271 6.50 22.25 16.10
N SER A 272 7.01 21.92 14.92
CA SER A 272 6.49 20.85 14.07
C SER A 272 7.61 20.10 13.39
N GLU A 273 7.84 18.85 13.81
CA GLU A 273 8.87 18.01 13.20
C GLU A 273 8.51 17.58 11.77
N ALA A 274 7.22 17.54 11.44
CA ALA A 274 6.75 17.32 10.07
C ALA A 274 7.21 18.43 9.12
N LEU A 275 7.35 19.66 9.62
CA LEU A 275 7.77 20.84 8.84
C LEU A 275 9.19 21.31 9.17
N GLY A 276 9.86 20.65 10.13
CA GLY A 276 11.18 21.05 10.63
C GLY A 276 11.21 22.42 11.31
N THR A 277 10.10 22.87 11.93
CA THR A 277 10.02 24.19 12.58
C THR A 277 10.24 24.09 14.09
N GLY A 278 11.05 24.99 14.64
CA GLY A 278 11.37 25.03 16.09
C GLY A 278 10.30 25.69 16.97
N GLY A 279 9.33 26.40 16.39
CA GLY A 279 8.30 27.13 17.13
C GLY A 279 8.81 28.26 18.03
N VAL A 280 7.94 28.77 18.91
CA VAL A 280 8.27 29.78 19.91
C VAL A 280 8.59 29.11 21.25
N ALA A 281 9.66 29.55 21.91
CA ALA A 281 10.08 28.98 23.20
C ALA A 281 8.95 29.03 24.25
N GLY A 282 8.72 27.91 24.94
CA GLY A 282 7.66 27.77 25.95
C GLY A 282 6.27 27.48 25.38
N VAL A 283 6.05 27.61 24.07
CA VAL A 283 4.83 27.14 23.40
C VAL A 283 4.98 25.63 23.14
N PRO A 284 4.02 24.79 23.54
CA PRO A 284 4.11 23.35 23.29
C PRO A 284 4.18 23.04 21.78
N PRO A 285 4.92 21.99 21.36
CA PRO A 285 4.92 21.54 19.98
C PRO A 285 3.50 21.15 19.54
N LEU A 286 3.22 21.22 18.24
CA LEU A 286 1.86 21.07 17.70
C LEU A 286 1.25 19.72 18.09
N THR A 287 2.05 18.65 18.08
CA THR A 287 1.62 17.32 18.55
C THR A 287 1.15 17.36 20.01
N ALA A 288 1.89 18.00 20.92
CA ALA A 288 1.51 18.06 22.32
C ALA A 288 0.27 18.95 22.52
N ALA A 289 0.24 20.10 21.85
CA ALA A 289 -0.87 21.06 21.94
C ALA A 289 -2.20 20.47 21.45
N MET A 290 -2.18 19.75 20.32
CA MET A 290 -3.38 19.14 19.75
C MET A 290 -3.85 17.96 20.61
N HIS A 291 -3.00 16.95 20.82
CA HIS A 291 -3.45 15.70 21.45
C HIS A 291 -3.83 15.89 22.93
N SER A 292 -3.04 16.63 23.71
CA SER A 292 -3.32 16.84 25.14
C SER A 292 -4.63 17.59 25.38
N LYS A 293 -5.00 18.51 24.49
CA LYS A 293 -6.25 19.27 24.60
C LYS A 293 -7.46 18.44 24.17
N HIS A 294 -7.29 17.53 23.21
CA HIS A 294 -8.40 16.73 22.69
C HIS A 294 -8.61 15.41 23.43
N ALA A 295 -7.63 14.92 24.20
CA ALA A 295 -7.76 13.66 24.94
C ALA A 295 -9.06 13.56 25.77
N THR A 296 -9.44 14.65 26.46
CA THR A 296 -10.65 14.68 27.32
C THR A 296 -11.91 15.15 26.61
N VAL A 297 -11.85 15.47 25.31
CA VAL A 297 -13.01 15.91 24.53
C VAL A 297 -13.94 14.73 24.32
N ILE A 298 -15.24 14.98 24.46
CA ILE A 298 -16.29 13.98 24.24
C ILE A 298 -16.55 13.82 22.75
N ASN A 299 -16.43 12.58 22.27
CA ASN A 299 -16.78 12.19 20.92
C ASN A 299 -18.31 12.32 20.73
N PRO A 300 -18.78 13.12 19.76
CA PRO A 300 -20.21 13.36 19.57
C PRO A 300 -20.98 12.13 19.06
N THR A 301 -20.29 11.15 18.48
CA THR A 301 -20.90 9.94 17.89
C THR A 301 -21.16 8.86 18.92
N ASN A 302 -20.29 8.70 19.93
CA ASN A 302 -20.37 7.60 20.90
C ASN A 302 -20.40 8.03 22.38
N GLY A 303 -20.24 9.33 22.69
CA GLY A 303 -20.30 9.86 24.06
C GLY A 303 -19.08 9.57 24.94
N LEU A 304 -18.04 8.93 24.42
CA LEU A 304 -16.80 8.65 25.15
C LEU A 304 -15.80 9.79 25.00
N GLN A 305 -14.90 9.96 25.99
CA GLN A 305 -13.70 10.77 25.79
C GLN A 305 -12.85 10.17 24.67
N LEU A 306 -12.23 11.01 23.83
CA LEU A 306 -11.39 10.55 22.73
C LEU A 306 -10.23 9.65 23.20
N ASP A 307 -9.70 9.89 24.39
CA ASP A 307 -8.65 9.07 25.00
C ASP A 307 -9.10 7.64 25.38
N ASN A 308 -10.42 7.44 25.59
CA ASN A 308 -11.00 6.17 26.01
C ASN A 308 -11.57 5.35 24.83
N VAL A 309 -11.47 5.87 23.60
CA VAL A 309 -11.89 5.13 22.40
C VAL A 309 -10.76 4.16 22.01
N LEU A 310 -11.08 2.86 22.02
CA LEU A 310 -10.12 1.78 21.80
C LEU A 310 -9.89 1.43 20.32
N SER A 311 -10.69 1.99 19.41
CA SER A 311 -10.50 1.83 17.97
C SER A 311 -9.79 3.03 17.35
N ARG A 312 -9.14 2.84 16.20
CA ARG A 312 -8.49 3.92 15.43
C ARG A 312 -9.44 5.04 14.98
N ASN A 313 -10.76 4.86 15.13
CA ASN A 313 -11.75 5.85 14.72
C ASN A 313 -11.58 7.19 15.45
N SER A 314 -11.14 7.19 16.72
CA SER A 314 -10.84 8.46 17.42
C SER A 314 -9.67 9.21 16.79
N CYS A 315 -8.67 8.49 16.29
CA CYS A 315 -7.55 9.07 15.55
C CYS A 315 -8.04 9.59 14.19
N TYR A 316 -8.88 8.81 13.49
CA TYR A 316 -9.41 9.17 12.18
C TYR A 316 -10.43 10.31 12.18
N MET A 317 -10.83 10.80 13.35
CA MET A 317 -11.60 12.05 13.43
C MET A 317 -10.79 13.26 12.99
N CYS A 318 -9.45 13.20 13.09
CA CYS A 318 -8.55 14.30 12.74
C CYS A 318 -7.47 13.87 11.74
N HIS A 319 -7.02 12.62 11.80
CA HIS A 319 -6.05 12.07 10.87
C HIS A 319 -6.76 11.38 9.70
N PRO A 320 -6.16 11.35 8.51
CA PRO A 320 -6.75 10.58 7.43
C PRO A 320 -6.74 9.08 7.72
N GLY A 321 -7.72 8.38 7.16
CA GLY A 321 -7.74 6.93 7.10
C GLY A 321 -9.10 6.29 7.23
N SER A 322 -10.20 7.04 7.38
CA SER A 322 -11.53 6.46 7.32
C SER A 322 -11.87 5.96 5.93
N GLU A 323 -11.45 6.67 4.88
CA GLU A 323 -11.63 6.24 3.48
C GLU A 323 -10.28 5.91 2.84
N THR A 324 -9.25 6.74 3.04
CA THR A 324 -7.89 6.52 2.52
C THR A 324 -7.09 5.47 3.29
N ARG A 325 -7.71 4.73 4.22
CA ARG A 325 -7.13 3.60 4.97
C ARG A 325 -5.65 3.79 5.32
N CYS A 326 -5.32 4.81 6.12
CA CYS A 326 -3.93 5.20 6.36
C CYS A 326 -3.11 4.01 6.91
N LEU A 327 -3.64 3.26 7.88
CA LEU A 327 -3.08 2.00 8.36
C LEU A 327 -3.68 0.82 7.58
N ARG A 328 -3.05 0.48 6.45
CA ARG A 328 -3.50 -0.57 5.50
C ARG A 328 -2.47 -1.65 5.21
N GLY A 329 -1.25 -1.52 5.73
CA GLY A 329 -0.24 -2.56 5.63
C GLY A 329 -0.62 -3.85 6.36
N ALA A 330 0.31 -4.80 6.42
CA ALA A 330 0.11 -6.11 7.05
C ALA A 330 -0.44 -6.01 8.49
N MET A 331 0.03 -5.01 9.26
CA MET A 331 -0.47 -4.73 10.61
C MET A 331 -1.94 -4.28 10.62
N GLY A 332 -2.34 -3.47 9.65
CA GLY A 332 -3.71 -2.97 9.52
C GLY A 332 -4.74 -4.04 9.15
N SER A 333 -4.30 -5.22 8.69
CA SER A 333 -5.13 -6.33 8.20
C SER A 333 -5.44 -7.43 9.22
N ALA A 334 -4.86 -7.35 10.42
CA ALA A 334 -5.08 -8.37 11.45
C ALA A 334 -6.45 -8.19 12.11
N VAL A 335 -7.19 -9.30 12.26
CA VAL A 335 -8.60 -9.30 12.69
C VAL A 335 -8.82 -10.21 13.90
N ASN A 336 -9.83 -9.87 14.70
CA ASN A 336 -10.32 -10.68 15.79
C ASN A 336 -11.28 -11.73 15.21
N PRO A 337 -11.01 -13.02 15.43
CA PRO A 337 -11.87 -14.10 14.94
C PRO A 337 -13.33 -14.03 15.37
N ALA A 338 -13.63 -13.45 16.54
CA ALA A 338 -14.96 -13.45 17.13
C ALA A 338 -15.91 -12.42 16.51
N ASP A 339 -15.40 -11.24 16.15
CA ASP A 339 -16.21 -10.08 15.79
C ASP A 339 -15.70 -9.30 14.56
N GLY A 340 -14.63 -9.78 13.90
CA GLY A 340 -14.08 -9.16 12.70
C GLY A 340 -13.37 -7.82 12.92
N SER A 341 -13.34 -7.33 14.15
CA SER A 341 -12.67 -6.07 14.49
C SER A 341 -11.16 -6.19 14.27
N LEU A 342 -10.51 -5.08 13.91
CA LEU A 342 -9.06 -5.07 13.71
C LEU A 342 -8.35 -5.20 15.06
N VAL A 343 -7.42 -6.16 15.20
CA VAL A 343 -6.70 -6.39 16.48
C VAL A 343 -5.54 -5.44 16.70
N MET A 344 -5.09 -4.79 15.63
CA MET A 344 -4.09 -3.72 15.69
C MET A 344 -4.77 -2.39 15.33
N GLN A 345 -4.62 -1.43 16.22
CA GLN A 345 -5.16 -0.07 16.11
C GLN A 345 -3.99 0.93 16.18
N CYS A 346 -4.23 2.20 15.89
CA CYS A 346 -3.21 3.24 16.08
C CYS A 346 -2.65 3.22 17.51
N GLN A 347 -3.53 2.98 18.48
CA GLN A 347 -3.22 2.90 19.91
C GLN A 347 -2.35 1.70 20.27
N SER A 348 -2.43 0.60 19.51
CA SER A 348 -1.58 -0.59 19.70
C SER A 348 -0.09 -0.31 19.50
N CYS A 349 0.23 0.79 18.82
CA CYS A 349 1.59 1.21 18.53
C CYS A 349 1.93 2.53 19.23
N HIS A 350 1.07 3.54 19.10
CA HIS A 350 1.38 4.91 19.55
C HIS A 350 0.85 5.24 20.96
N GLY A 351 -0.01 4.41 21.54
CA GLY A 351 -0.72 4.69 22.80
C GLY A 351 -2.00 5.52 22.59
N ASN A 352 -2.66 5.87 23.68
CA ASN A 352 -3.84 6.75 23.65
C ASN A 352 -3.46 8.21 23.30
N MET A 353 -4.47 9.08 23.14
CA MET A 353 -4.28 10.49 22.78
C MET A 353 -3.36 11.21 23.78
N ALA A 354 -3.53 10.97 25.07
CA ALA A 354 -2.70 11.55 26.12
C ALA A 354 -1.22 11.11 26.01
N ALA A 355 -0.95 9.85 25.67
CA ALA A 355 0.41 9.36 25.44
C ALA A 355 1.07 9.98 24.20
N VAL A 356 0.30 10.24 23.14
CA VAL A 356 0.78 10.97 21.96
C VAL A 356 1.03 12.45 22.27
N GLY A 357 0.21 13.03 23.14
CA GLY A 357 0.33 14.43 23.59
C GLY A 357 1.34 14.69 24.69
N ALA A 358 1.99 13.65 25.24
CA ALA A 358 2.89 13.79 26.37
C ALA A 358 4.04 14.76 26.07
N SER A 359 4.33 15.67 27.01
CA SER A 359 5.40 16.67 26.85
C SER A 359 6.81 16.06 26.78
N THR A 360 6.97 14.81 27.22
CA THR A 360 8.20 14.03 27.13
C THR A 360 8.36 13.32 25.78
N ARG A 361 7.33 13.38 24.91
CA ARG A 361 7.35 12.76 23.59
C ARG A 361 7.72 13.77 22.50
N THR A 362 8.78 13.50 21.78
CA THR A 362 9.12 14.17 20.52
C THR A 362 8.49 13.41 19.37
N GLY A 363 7.43 13.97 18.79
CA GLY A 363 6.72 13.39 17.64
C GLY A 363 7.65 13.15 16.45
N TRP A 364 7.34 12.17 15.60
CA TRP A 364 8.11 11.75 14.42
C TRP A 364 9.47 11.11 14.69
N LEU A 365 10.02 11.33 15.89
CA LEU A 365 11.33 10.86 16.33
C LEU A 365 11.20 9.70 17.33
N GLN A 366 10.27 9.78 18.28
CA GLN A 366 9.95 8.69 19.20
C GLN A 366 8.74 7.91 18.70
N GLU A 367 8.99 7.07 17.69
CA GLU A 367 7.98 6.21 17.08
C GLU A 367 8.09 4.77 17.56
N PRO A 368 7.01 3.98 17.40
CA PRO A 368 7.00 2.56 17.74
C PRO A 368 8.07 1.81 16.93
N ASN A 369 8.73 0.85 17.58
CA ASN A 369 9.74 0.02 16.93
C ASN A 369 9.23 -1.40 16.67
N CYS A 370 9.79 -2.04 15.65
CA CYS A 370 9.34 -3.35 15.16
C CYS A 370 9.47 -4.42 16.25
N GLN A 371 10.60 -4.42 16.96
CA GLN A 371 10.98 -5.44 17.93
C GLN A 371 10.10 -5.47 19.19
N ALA A 372 9.34 -4.41 19.46
CA ALA A 372 8.35 -4.42 20.54
C ALA A 372 7.18 -5.38 20.25
N CYS A 373 6.85 -5.61 18.98
CA CYS A 373 5.92 -6.67 18.58
C CYS A 373 6.68 -7.93 18.15
N HIS A 374 7.77 -7.79 17.39
CA HIS A 374 8.59 -8.89 16.87
C HIS A 374 9.67 -9.27 17.89
N SER A 375 9.26 -10.02 18.91
CA SER A 375 10.07 -10.25 20.11
C SER A 375 11.29 -11.16 19.90
N GLY A 376 11.40 -11.82 18.74
CA GLY A 376 12.55 -12.68 18.44
C GLY A 376 12.25 -13.76 17.41
N ASP A 377 13.01 -14.85 17.52
CA ASP A 377 12.89 -16.02 16.66
C ASP A 377 12.06 -17.11 17.34
N ALA A 378 11.94 -18.29 16.71
CA ALA A 378 11.10 -19.37 17.22
C ALA A 378 11.65 -20.03 18.50
N LEU A 379 12.91 -19.82 18.86
CA LEU A 379 13.55 -20.40 20.04
C LEU A 379 13.75 -19.39 21.17
N ALA A 380 14.02 -18.13 20.82
CA ALA A 380 14.23 -17.03 21.75
C ALA A 380 13.21 -15.93 21.48
N ASN A 381 12.08 -15.98 22.19
CA ASN A 381 10.99 -15.01 22.15
C ASN A 381 10.35 -14.84 23.54
N GLU A 382 9.52 -13.82 23.71
CA GLU A 382 8.86 -13.48 24.98
C GLU A 382 7.56 -14.29 25.20
N GLY A 383 7.57 -15.57 24.84
CA GLY A 383 6.39 -16.46 24.86
C GLY A 383 5.50 -16.36 23.60
N GLN A 384 5.71 -15.33 22.78
CA GLN A 384 5.12 -15.22 21.44
C GLN A 384 6.13 -14.57 20.49
N ILE A 385 6.34 -15.16 19.31
CA ILE A 385 7.22 -14.60 18.27
C ILE A 385 6.73 -13.22 17.81
N ARG A 386 5.41 -12.98 17.82
CA ARG A 386 4.81 -11.70 17.48
C ARG A 386 3.61 -11.34 18.36
N PHE A 387 3.55 -10.09 18.80
CA PHE A 387 2.42 -9.51 19.53
C PHE A 387 1.61 -8.56 18.64
N THR A 388 0.39 -8.22 19.09
CA THR A 388 -0.51 -7.23 18.45
C THR A 388 -0.47 -5.87 19.14
N ASN A 389 0.37 -5.70 20.16
CA ASN A 389 0.53 -4.45 20.88
C ASN A 389 2.00 -4.32 21.31
N VAL A 390 2.58 -3.13 21.09
CA VAL A 390 3.97 -2.84 21.44
C VAL A 390 4.16 -2.67 22.95
N PHE A 391 3.10 -2.43 23.70
CA PHE A 391 3.15 -2.16 25.13
C PHE A 391 2.92 -3.43 25.96
N THR A 392 3.67 -3.57 27.06
CA THR A 392 3.42 -4.59 28.07
C THR A 392 2.32 -4.14 29.03
N THR A 393 2.43 -2.89 29.51
CA THR A 393 1.46 -2.23 30.40
C THR A 393 1.55 -0.72 30.16
N GLY A 394 0.40 -0.04 30.08
CA GLY A 394 0.35 1.41 29.84
C GLY A 394 1.11 1.79 28.57
N THR A 395 2.11 2.67 28.69
CA THR A 395 2.97 3.11 27.58
C THR A 395 4.37 2.49 27.63
N THR A 396 4.59 1.47 28.46
CA THR A 396 5.88 0.78 28.57
C THR A 396 6.05 -0.15 27.38
N MET A 397 6.93 0.21 26.46
CA MET A 397 7.21 -0.58 25.27
C MET A 397 7.96 -1.88 25.62
N ARG A 398 7.60 -2.97 24.93
CA ARG A 398 8.24 -4.28 25.09
C ARG A 398 9.68 -4.25 24.58
N VAL A 399 10.54 -4.99 25.28
CA VAL A 399 11.92 -5.28 24.86
C VAL A 399 11.94 -6.70 24.27
N PRO A 400 12.54 -6.92 23.09
CA PRO A 400 12.61 -8.25 22.49
C PRO A 400 13.58 -9.16 23.25
N ALA A 401 13.26 -10.46 23.30
CA ALA A 401 14.20 -11.50 23.74
C ALA A 401 15.36 -11.68 22.76
N ASN A 402 15.12 -11.44 21.46
CA ASN A 402 16.11 -11.59 20.40
C ASN A 402 15.97 -10.47 19.35
N GLN A 403 17.09 -9.87 18.96
CA GLN A 403 17.14 -8.70 18.07
C GLN A 403 17.20 -9.03 16.57
N ARG A 404 17.01 -10.30 16.15
CA ARG A 404 17.07 -10.72 14.73
C ARG A 404 16.23 -9.88 13.78
N PHE A 405 15.09 -9.37 14.25
CA PHE A 405 14.14 -8.56 13.48
C PHE A 405 14.08 -7.10 13.97
N ALA A 406 15.05 -6.66 14.78
CA ALA A 406 15.06 -5.32 15.35
C ALA A 406 15.62 -4.28 14.37
N THR A 407 15.13 -3.05 14.53
CA THR A 407 15.74 -1.85 13.94
C THR A 407 17.18 -1.66 14.43
N ASN A 408 18.01 -0.94 13.66
CA ASN A 408 19.33 -0.58 14.16
C ASN A 408 19.20 0.37 15.36
N ALA A 409 19.96 0.11 16.42
CA ALA A 409 19.98 0.99 17.58
C ALA A 409 20.56 2.37 17.23
N ASN A 410 20.06 3.42 17.87
CA ASN A 410 20.60 4.79 17.74
C ASN A 410 20.63 5.31 16.29
N THR A 411 19.68 4.88 15.47
CA THR A 411 19.54 5.25 14.07
C THR A 411 18.20 5.99 13.85
N PRO A 412 18.22 7.29 13.52
CA PRO A 412 19.36 8.06 13.02
C PRO A 412 20.19 8.79 14.12
N ALA A 413 19.75 8.77 15.38
CA ALA A 413 20.40 9.50 16.46
C ALA A 413 20.40 8.70 17.77
N ALA A 414 21.26 9.07 18.72
CA ALA A 414 21.33 8.43 20.03
C ALA A 414 19.96 8.39 20.73
N GLY A 415 19.58 7.21 21.22
CA GLY A 415 18.27 6.98 21.85
C GLY A 415 17.10 6.83 20.89
N ILE A 416 17.31 6.94 19.57
CA ILE A 416 16.27 6.84 18.55
C ILE A 416 16.55 5.65 17.65
N SER A 417 15.58 4.77 17.43
CA SER A 417 15.72 3.59 16.58
C SER A 417 14.52 3.49 15.64
N LEU A 418 14.64 4.06 14.44
CA LEU A 418 13.55 4.20 13.49
C LEU A 418 13.67 3.20 12.34
N PHE A 419 12.57 2.52 12.05
CA PHE A 419 12.43 1.60 10.92
C PHE A 419 12.86 2.23 9.59
N ARG A 420 12.36 3.44 9.28
CA ARG A 420 12.60 4.13 8.00
C ARG A 420 14.07 4.50 7.73
N PHE A 421 14.92 4.49 8.76
CA PHE A 421 16.36 4.77 8.65
C PHE A 421 17.25 3.55 8.91
N SER A 422 16.67 2.44 9.38
CA SER A 422 17.40 1.20 9.63
C SER A 422 17.77 0.51 8.33
N LYS A 423 18.94 -0.12 8.32
CA LYS A 423 19.54 -0.85 7.20
C LYS A 423 19.82 -2.29 7.58
N GLY A 424 19.82 -3.16 6.57
CA GLY A 424 20.23 -4.56 6.62
C GLY A 424 20.75 -5.02 5.26
N HIS A 425 21.12 -6.30 5.14
CA HIS A 425 21.42 -7.00 3.88
C HIS A 425 22.05 -6.13 2.76
N GLY A 426 23.37 -5.93 2.82
CA GLY A 426 24.09 -5.14 1.81
C GLY A 426 23.89 -3.62 1.90
N GLY A 427 23.29 -3.13 3.00
CA GLY A 427 23.05 -1.69 3.21
C GLY A 427 21.69 -1.19 2.71
N LEU A 428 20.80 -2.11 2.31
CA LEU A 428 19.43 -1.79 1.97
C LEU A 428 18.65 -1.34 3.20
N VAL A 429 17.89 -0.26 3.06
CA VAL A 429 16.99 0.20 4.12
C VAL A 429 15.78 -0.71 4.24
N CYS A 430 15.25 -0.87 5.44
CA CYS A 430 14.16 -1.82 5.69
C CYS A 430 12.93 -1.56 4.80
N SER A 431 12.57 -0.30 4.58
CA SER A 431 11.43 0.09 3.75
C SER A 431 11.57 -0.29 2.27
N ALA A 432 12.79 -0.47 1.76
CA ALA A 432 13.01 -0.91 0.38
C ALA A 432 12.46 -2.32 0.12
N CYS A 433 12.48 -3.18 1.16
CA CYS A 433 11.98 -4.55 1.07
C CYS A 433 10.57 -4.70 1.66
N HIS A 434 10.29 -3.99 2.75
CA HIS A 434 9.06 -4.15 3.54
C HIS A 434 7.94 -3.17 3.16
N GLY A 435 8.25 -2.11 2.42
CA GLY A 435 7.33 -1.00 2.18
C GLY A 435 7.37 0.05 3.29
N SER A 436 6.49 1.04 3.18
CA SER A 436 6.41 2.17 4.11
C SER A 436 5.71 1.79 5.41
N THR A 437 6.03 2.43 6.54
CA THR A 437 5.55 2.05 7.90
C THR A 437 4.05 1.80 8.02
N HIS A 438 3.18 2.62 7.39
CA HIS A 438 1.72 2.42 7.44
C HIS A 438 1.15 1.59 6.27
N ALA A 439 1.99 1.25 5.30
CA ALA A 439 1.65 0.49 4.08
C ALA A 439 2.57 -0.73 3.90
N GLU A 440 3.11 -1.27 5.00
CA GLU A 440 4.01 -2.42 4.95
C GLU A 440 3.36 -3.61 4.27
N TYR A 441 4.11 -4.31 3.43
CA TYR A 441 3.54 -5.33 2.58
C TYR A 441 3.17 -6.63 3.31
N PRO A 442 2.12 -7.35 2.85
CA PRO A 442 1.17 -6.93 1.82
C PRO A 442 0.21 -5.85 2.34
N SER A 443 -0.15 -4.91 1.46
CA SER A 443 -1.17 -3.91 1.75
C SER A 443 -2.58 -4.44 1.45
N LEU A 444 -3.59 -3.90 2.12
CA LEU A 444 -5.01 -4.08 1.78
C LEU A 444 -5.43 -3.30 0.52
N HIS A 445 -4.64 -2.33 0.08
CA HIS A 445 -4.89 -1.61 -1.16
C HIS A 445 -4.15 -2.26 -2.34
N ARG A 446 -4.83 -2.40 -3.48
CA ARG A 446 -4.28 -3.05 -4.67
C ARG A 446 -3.02 -2.34 -5.17
N ASP A 447 -3.07 -1.01 -5.29
CA ASP A 447 -2.00 -0.26 -5.96
C ASP A 447 -0.66 -0.29 -5.22
N ASP A 448 -0.65 -0.38 -3.89
CA ASP A 448 0.60 -0.57 -3.14
C ASP A 448 1.28 -1.89 -3.51
N ASN A 449 0.47 -2.93 -3.78
CA ASN A 449 0.97 -4.26 -4.08
C ASN A 449 1.50 -4.40 -5.51
N LEU A 450 1.19 -3.46 -6.42
CA LEU A 450 1.67 -3.47 -7.80
C LEU A 450 3.19 -3.44 -7.88
N TYR A 451 3.84 -2.65 -7.02
CA TYR A 451 5.29 -2.58 -6.97
C TYR A 451 5.91 -3.95 -6.71
N ALA A 452 5.49 -4.62 -5.63
CA ALA A 452 5.99 -5.96 -5.30
C ALA A 452 5.62 -6.97 -6.40
N TRP A 453 4.39 -6.92 -6.90
CA TRP A 453 3.93 -7.81 -7.95
C TRP A 453 4.81 -7.70 -9.21
N ASN A 454 5.10 -6.49 -9.67
CA ASN A 454 5.91 -6.26 -10.86
C ASN A 454 7.37 -6.68 -10.69
N LYS A 455 7.87 -6.80 -9.45
CA LYS A 455 9.24 -7.22 -9.15
C LYS A 455 9.38 -8.73 -8.98
N GLN A 456 8.47 -9.39 -8.26
CA GLN A 456 8.59 -10.82 -7.89
C GLN A 456 7.41 -11.69 -8.31
N GLY A 457 6.41 -11.15 -9.03
CA GLY A 457 5.23 -11.89 -9.48
C GLY A 457 4.23 -12.21 -8.38
N HIS A 458 4.41 -11.65 -7.18
CA HIS A 458 3.47 -11.78 -6.07
C HIS A 458 3.53 -10.57 -5.13
N ARG A 459 2.42 -10.28 -4.46
CA ARG A 459 2.35 -9.23 -3.43
C ARG A 459 3.12 -9.61 -2.16
N GLY A 460 3.35 -8.67 -1.26
CA GLY A 460 4.12 -8.90 -0.02
C GLY A 460 5.50 -8.28 -0.08
N LYS A 461 6.24 -8.39 1.03
CA LYS A 461 7.63 -7.92 1.10
C LYS A 461 8.48 -8.56 0.01
N LEU A 462 9.49 -7.85 -0.48
CA LEU A 462 10.45 -8.42 -1.42
C LEU A 462 11.19 -9.56 -0.73
N ALA A 463 10.98 -10.78 -1.22
CA ALA A 463 11.50 -12.01 -0.62
C ALA A 463 12.22 -12.90 -1.65
N ASP A 464 12.02 -12.66 -2.94
CA ASP A 464 12.68 -13.40 -4.00
C ASP A 464 14.05 -12.77 -4.32
N CYS A 465 15.12 -13.50 -4.03
CA CYS A 465 16.47 -12.97 -4.17
C CYS A 465 16.82 -12.60 -5.62
N THR A 466 16.20 -13.24 -6.62
CA THR A 466 16.36 -12.92 -8.05
C THR A 466 15.85 -11.53 -8.42
N VAL A 467 15.10 -10.86 -7.55
CA VAL A 467 14.70 -9.46 -7.77
C VAL A 467 15.92 -8.55 -7.86
N CYS A 468 16.97 -8.85 -7.09
CA CYS A 468 18.17 -8.03 -7.00
C CYS A 468 19.44 -8.77 -7.45
N HIS A 469 19.47 -10.10 -7.35
CA HIS A 469 20.63 -10.91 -7.68
C HIS A 469 20.48 -11.55 -9.06
N PRO A 470 21.50 -11.43 -9.95
CA PRO A 470 21.44 -11.96 -11.31
C PRO A 470 21.44 -13.49 -11.35
N SER A 471 21.95 -14.13 -10.29
CA SER A 471 21.82 -15.55 -10.02
C SER A 471 21.48 -15.76 -8.56
N MET A 472 20.74 -16.83 -8.27
CA MET A 472 20.47 -17.20 -6.88
C MET A 472 21.78 -17.54 -6.17
N PRO A 473 22.09 -16.91 -5.02
CA PRO A 473 23.21 -17.33 -4.20
C PRO A 473 23.00 -18.81 -3.82
N THR A 474 23.96 -19.67 -4.13
CA THR A 474 23.93 -21.04 -3.62
C THR A 474 24.36 -21.02 -2.14
N ASN A 475 24.04 -22.09 -1.41
CA ASN A 475 24.70 -22.49 -0.15
C ASN A 475 24.86 -21.48 1.02
N SER A 476 24.04 -20.43 1.13
CA SER A 476 24.18 -19.44 2.22
C SER A 476 22.91 -19.27 3.07
N VAL A 477 23.13 -19.12 4.38
CA VAL A 477 22.16 -18.63 5.39
C VAL A 477 22.39 -17.15 5.71
N GLY A 478 23.05 -16.41 4.81
CA GLY A 478 23.49 -15.02 5.00
C GLY A 478 22.54 -13.95 4.47
N GLY A 479 21.33 -14.33 4.05
CA GLY A 479 20.32 -13.40 3.56
C GLY A 479 19.75 -12.50 4.66
N PRO A 480 18.75 -11.65 4.33
CA PRO A 480 18.12 -10.78 5.32
C PRO A 480 17.59 -11.60 6.50
N HIS A 481 17.88 -11.19 7.73
CA HIS A 481 17.51 -11.91 8.97
C HIS A 481 18.03 -13.36 9.08
N GLY A 482 19.10 -13.70 8.36
CA GLY A 482 19.63 -15.07 8.33
C GLY A 482 18.81 -16.01 7.43
N ILE A 483 17.97 -15.45 6.55
CA ILE A 483 17.12 -16.22 5.64
C ILE A 483 17.98 -16.82 4.53
N HIS A 484 17.75 -18.10 4.24
CA HIS A 484 18.32 -18.78 3.09
C HIS A 484 17.47 -18.55 1.82
N PRO A 485 18.00 -18.80 0.62
CA PRO A 485 17.23 -18.84 -0.62
C PRO A 485 15.86 -19.54 -0.49
N ILE A 486 14.76 -18.82 -0.70
CA ILE A 486 13.40 -19.34 -0.57
C ILE A 486 12.92 -19.87 -1.93
N GLY A 487 12.34 -21.07 -1.96
CA GLY A 487 11.70 -21.60 -3.17
C GLY A 487 12.66 -21.91 -4.33
N SER A 488 13.97 -22.01 -4.05
CA SER A 488 14.99 -22.34 -5.05
C SER A 488 15.12 -23.85 -5.22
N GLN A 489 15.07 -24.33 -6.48
CA GLN A 489 15.32 -25.74 -6.80
C GLN A 489 16.72 -26.17 -6.35
N THR A 490 17.73 -25.30 -6.47
CA THR A 490 19.09 -25.57 -6.01
C THR A 490 19.12 -25.76 -4.50
N TRP A 491 18.44 -24.90 -3.74
CA TRP A 491 18.34 -25.06 -2.29
C TRP A 491 17.70 -26.40 -1.90
N VAL A 492 16.61 -26.80 -2.57
CA VAL A 492 15.94 -28.07 -2.29
C VAL A 492 16.86 -29.28 -2.53
N VAL A 493 17.78 -29.20 -3.48
CA VAL A 493 18.75 -30.27 -3.72
C VAL A 493 19.85 -30.27 -2.65
N ASP A 494 20.35 -29.09 -2.29
CA ASP A 494 21.55 -28.95 -1.47
C ASP A 494 21.28 -28.85 0.05
N HIS A 495 20.03 -28.66 0.48
CA HIS A 495 19.69 -28.36 1.89
C HIS A 495 20.17 -29.45 2.86
N ALA A 496 20.28 -30.70 2.43
CA ALA A 496 20.78 -31.79 3.26
C ALA A 496 22.27 -31.62 3.59
N ASP A 497 23.07 -31.17 2.62
CA ASP A 497 24.49 -30.92 2.82
C ASP A 497 24.69 -29.64 3.65
N ILE A 498 23.89 -28.61 3.39
CA ILE A 498 23.90 -27.38 4.20
C ILE A 498 23.56 -27.69 5.65
N ALA A 499 22.50 -28.47 5.91
CA ALA A 499 22.12 -28.88 7.27
C ALA A 499 23.22 -29.69 7.98
N ARG A 500 24.09 -30.40 7.25
CA ARG A 500 25.28 -31.06 7.83
C ARG A 500 26.41 -30.07 8.10
N THR A 501 26.57 -29.05 7.25
CA THR A 501 27.62 -28.04 7.39
C THR A 501 27.35 -27.06 8.52
N VAL A 502 26.15 -26.47 8.56
CA VAL A 502 25.80 -25.45 9.57
C VAL A 502 25.16 -26.08 10.82
N GLY A 503 24.69 -27.33 10.69
CA GLY A 503 24.01 -28.04 11.76
C GLY A 503 22.50 -27.81 11.72
N ILE A 504 21.74 -28.91 11.73
CA ILE A 504 20.28 -28.89 11.61
C ILE A 504 19.58 -28.00 12.66
N ASN A 505 20.20 -27.79 13.83
CA ASN A 505 19.63 -26.98 14.89
C ASN A 505 19.46 -25.50 14.51
N GLU A 506 20.24 -24.96 13.57
CA GLU A 506 20.09 -23.57 13.12
C GLU A 506 18.72 -23.34 12.43
N CYS A 507 18.19 -24.36 11.75
CA CYS A 507 16.88 -24.28 11.09
C CYS A 507 15.75 -23.99 12.09
N ARG A 508 15.91 -24.40 13.35
CA ARG A 508 14.88 -24.29 14.39
C ARG A 508 14.54 -22.84 14.75
N GLU A 509 15.44 -21.90 14.50
CA GLU A 509 15.21 -20.47 14.75
C GLU A 509 14.05 -19.93 13.91
N CYS A 510 13.86 -20.44 12.69
CA CYS A 510 12.75 -20.04 11.83
C CYS A 510 11.66 -21.12 11.74
N HIS A 511 12.04 -22.39 11.79
CA HIS A 511 11.13 -23.53 11.61
C HIS A 511 10.60 -24.15 12.91
N GLY A 512 10.97 -23.58 14.06
CA GLY A 512 10.48 -24.03 15.35
C GLY A 512 11.29 -25.18 15.94
N SER A 513 11.09 -25.42 17.24
CA SER A 513 11.83 -26.43 18.00
C SER A 513 11.65 -27.85 17.47
N ASP A 514 10.54 -28.10 16.76
CA ASP A 514 10.11 -29.39 16.21
C ASP A 514 10.21 -29.46 14.67
N TYR A 515 10.73 -28.42 14.01
CA TYR A 515 10.90 -28.35 12.54
C TYR A 515 9.62 -28.39 11.72
N ARG A 516 8.47 -28.13 12.36
CA ARG A 516 7.16 -28.18 11.70
C ARG A 516 6.81 -26.88 10.99
N GLY A 517 7.64 -25.84 11.16
CA GLY A 517 7.41 -24.53 10.62
C GLY A 517 6.80 -23.60 11.67
N THR A 518 7.02 -22.32 11.46
CA THR A 518 6.34 -21.23 12.17
C THR A 518 5.91 -20.18 11.15
N GLN A 519 5.22 -19.15 11.60
CA GLN A 519 4.96 -17.92 10.86
C GLN A 519 6.20 -17.30 10.21
N LEU A 520 7.42 -17.53 10.74
CA LEU A 520 8.66 -17.05 10.14
C LEU A 520 9.03 -17.81 8.86
N SER A 521 8.68 -19.10 8.81
CA SER A 521 8.94 -19.99 7.67
C SER A 521 7.84 -19.98 6.60
N ARG A 522 6.86 -19.07 6.71
CA ARG A 522 5.68 -19.06 5.84
C ARG A 522 6.06 -18.73 4.39
N ALA A 523 5.58 -19.54 3.45
CA ALA A 523 5.75 -19.33 2.03
C ALA A 523 5.11 -18.00 1.61
N GLN A 524 5.91 -17.14 0.98
CA GLN A 524 5.47 -15.81 0.53
C GLN A 524 4.75 -15.87 -0.83
N ALA A 525 4.90 -16.97 -1.56
CA ALA A 525 4.25 -17.19 -2.85
C ALA A 525 4.07 -18.68 -3.12
N ASP A 526 3.38 -18.97 -4.22
CA ASP A 526 3.29 -20.31 -4.76
C ASP A 526 4.66 -20.75 -5.31
N ARG A 527 5.08 -21.96 -4.93
CA ARG A 527 6.34 -22.58 -5.32
C ARG A 527 6.10 -24.04 -5.64
N SER A 528 6.64 -24.48 -6.77
CA SER A 528 6.68 -25.89 -7.16
C SER A 528 8.13 -26.34 -7.18
N LEU A 529 8.42 -27.38 -6.40
CA LEU A 529 9.76 -27.85 -6.12
C LEU A 529 9.84 -29.33 -6.50
N THR A 530 10.78 -29.68 -7.37
CA THR A 530 11.05 -31.07 -7.69
C THR A 530 11.88 -31.67 -6.58
N THR A 531 11.32 -32.63 -5.87
CA THR A 531 12.00 -33.35 -4.78
C THR A 531 12.30 -34.77 -5.23
N LYS A 532 13.15 -35.48 -4.48
CA LYS A 532 13.39 -36.91 -4.71
C LYS A 532 12.14 -37.80 -4.52
N PHE A 533 11.07 -37.25 -3.94
CA PHE A 533 9.78 -37.92 -3.72
C PHE A 533 8.69 -37.48 -4.69
N GLY A 534 9.04 -36.66 -5.69
CA GLY A 534 8.11 -36.08 -6.65
C GLY A 534 7.92 -34.57 -6.45
N LEU A 535 6.90 -34.03 -7.11
CA LEU A 535 6.62 -32.60 -7.11
C LEU A 535 5.94 -32.16 -5.81
N LEU A 536 6.61 -31.33 -5.02
CA LEU A 536 5.98 -30.62 -3.90
C LEU A 536 5.49 -29.26 -4.39
N THR A 537 4.24 -28.92 -4.11
CA THR A 537 3.72 -27.56 -4.32
C THR A 537 3.41 -26.92 -2.98
N LEU A 538 4.19 -25.90 -2.62
CA LEU A 538 3.93 -25.03 -1.48
C LEU A 538 3.13 -23.83 -1.98
N LYS A 539 1.96 -23.61 -1.40
CA LYS A 539 1.13 -22.45 -1.71
C LYS A 539 1.46 -21.31 -0.76
N ARG A 540 1.23 -20.08 -1.21
CA ARG A 540 1.35 -18.89 -0.36
C ARG A 540 0.59 -19.11 0.95
N GLY A 541 1.19 -18.71 2.07
CA GLY A 541 0.55 -18.78 3.38
C GLY A 541 0.77 -20.09 4.13
N MET A 542 1.23 -21.14 3.45
CA MET A 542 1.64 -22.40 4.07
C MET A 542 2.95 -22.21 4.83
N GLU A 543 3.06 -22.77 6.03
CA GLU A 543 4.29 -22.83 6.82
C GLU A 543 5.17 -23.95 6.27
N VAL A 544 6.47 -23.69 6.11
CA VAL A 544 7.38 -24.66 5.49
C VAL A 544 7.92 -25.60 6.55
N SER A 545 7.68 -26.90 6.34
CA SER A 545 7.94 -27.98 7.30
C SER A 545 8.85 -29.05 6.70
N CYS A 546 9.77 -29.61 7.50
CA CYS A 546 10.50 -30.81 7.09
C CYS A 546 9.55 -31.98 6.76
N TYR A 547 8.38 -32.00 7.41
CA TYR A 547 7.40 -33.06 7.32
C TYR A 547 6.60 -33.07 6.00
N TYR A 548 6.71 -32.06 5.14
CA TYR A 548 6.14 -32.16 3.79
C TYR A 548 6.82 -33.23 2.94
N CYS A 549 8.12 -33.42 3.13
CA CYS A 549 8.92 -34.33 2.32
C CYS A 549 9.42 -35.52 3.11
N HIS A 550 9.76 -35.33 4.38
CA HIS A 550 10.45 -36.31 5.20
C HIS A 550 9.56 -36.85 6.32
N ASN A 551 9.74 -38.11 6.72
CA ASN A 551 9.13 -38.63 7.94
C ASN A 551 9.90 -38.17 9.20
N GLY A 552 10.05 -36.85 9.36
CA GLY A 552 10.83 -36.20 10.41
C GLY A 552 12.15 -35.57 9.94
N PRO A 553 12.73 -34.65 10.74
CA PRO A 553 13.89 -33.83 10.37
C PRO A 553 15.18 -34.64 10.17
N SER A 554 15.32 -35.80 10.81
CA SER A 554 16.46 -36.70 10.66
C SER A 554 16.20 -37.85 9.68
N SER A 555 15.03 -37.90 9.04
CA SER A 555 14.61 -39.02 8.21
C SER A 555 14.89 -38.79 6.72
N SER A 556 15.43 -39.79 6.05
CA SER A 556 15.59 -39.80 4.60
C SER A 556 14.39 -40.40 3.86
N ASN A 557 13.40 -40.93 4.59
CA ASN A 557 12.19 -41.55 4.05
C ASN A 557 11.11 -40.52 3.71
N ALA A 558 10.29 -40.85 2.72
CA ALA A 558 9.15 -40.02 2.31
C ALA A 558 8.18 -39.80 3.47
N SER A 559 7.59 -38.60 3.53
CA SER A 559 6.54 -38.31 4.50
C SER A 559 5.31 -39.18 4.25
N THR A 560 4.75 -39.73 5.32
CA THR A 560 3.45 -40.42 5.34
C THR A 560 2.33 -39.50 5.83
N HIS A 561 2.64 -38.24 6.14
CA HIS A 561 1.68 -37.29 6.68
C HIS A 561 0.89 -36.66 5.53
N ILE A 562 -0.43 -36.67 5.66
CA ILE A 562 -1.35 -36.02 4.74
C ILE A 562 -1.99 -34.88 5.51
N GLY A 563 -1.89 -33.65 5.00
CA GLY A 563 -2.55 -32.49 5.59
C GLY A 563 -4.08 -32.55 5.40
N PRO A 564 -4.83 -31.70 6.11
CA PRO A 564 -6.28 -31.63 5.94
C PRO A 564 -6.65 -31.12 4.54
N ALA A 565 -7.89 -31.33 4.14
CA ALA A 565 -8.49 -30.78 2.93
C ALA A 565 -9.52 -29.71 3.30
N VAL A 566 -9.52 -28.62 2.53
CA VAL A 566 -10.50 -27.53 2.62
C VAL A 566 -11.17 -27.35 1.26
N ALA A 567 -12.38 -26.77 1.24
CA ALA A 567 -13.17 -26.59 0.03
C ALA A 567 -13.46 -25.11 -0.22
N SER A 568 -13.46 -24.71 -1.49
CA SER A 568 -13.93 -23.39 -1.90
C SER A 568 -15.44 -23.26 -1.70
N GLY A 569 -15.94 -22.04 -1.60
CA GLY A 569 -17.34 -21.76 -1.27
C GLY A 569 -17.80 -20.39 -1.76
N GLN A 570 -19.06 -20.08 -1.53
CA GLN A 570 -19.66 -18.78 -1.84
C GLN A 570 -20.44 -18.27 -0.63
N LEU A 571 -20.44 -16.95 -0.42
CA LEU A 571 -21.14 -16.27 0.65
C LEU A 571 -21.88 -15.04 0.11
N SER A 572 -23.20 -15.01 0.29
CA SER A 572 -24.00 -13.80 0.05
C SER A 572 -24.15 -13.01 1.34
N VAL A 573 -23.88 -11.71 1.27
CA VAL A 573 -23.80 -10.79 2.41
C VAL A 573 -24.78 -9.64 2.17
N PRO A 574 -25.72 -9.36 3.09
CA PRO A 574 -26.55 -8.17 2.99
C PRO A 574 -25.72 -6.89 3.12
N LEU A 575 -26.15 -5.80 2.48
CA LEU A 575 -25.47 -4.50 2.57
C LEU A 575 -25.29 -4.09 4.05
N ASN A 576 -24.09 -3.60 4.38
CA ASN A 576 -23.72 -3.10 5.72
C ASN A 576 -23.90 -4.09 6.88
N THR A 577 -24.16 -5.38 6.61
CA THR A 577 -24.51 -6.36 7.63
C THR A 577 -23.60 -7.58 7.52
N PRO A 578 -22.93 -7.99 8.62
CA PRO A 578 -22.10 -9.19 8.60
C PRO A 578 -22.89 -10.47 8.28
N ALA A 579 -22.25 -11.43 7.62
CA ALA A 579 -22.82 -12.75 7.35
C ALA A 579 -21.77 -13.85 7.51
N SER A 580 -22.22 -15.07 7.79
CA SER A 580 -21.34 -16.20 8.13
C SER A 580 -21.53 -17.41 7.22
N LEU A 581 -20.45 -18.19 7.07
CA LEU A 581 -20.41 -19.47 6.35
C LEU A 581 -19.68 -20.53 7.19
N THR A 582 -20.25 -21.72 7.29
CA THR A 582 -19.54 -22.88 7.83
C THR A 582 -18.56 -23.41 6.81
N LEU A 583 -17.28 -23.38 7.15
CA LEU A 583 -16.17 -23.85 6.32
C LEU A 583 -16.00 -25.37 6.42
N THR A 584 -15.78 -26.00 5.27
CA THR A 584 -15.39 -27.40 5.20
C THR A 584 -13.91 -27.55 5.47
N ALA A 585 -13.57 -28.39 6.45
CA ALA A 585 -12.21 -28.84 6.73
C ALA A 585 -12.23 -30.28 7.26
N SER A 586 -11.46 -31.17 6.61
CA SER A 586 -11.19 -32.53 7.07
C SER A 586 -10.07 -32.56 8.12
N GLY A 587 -9.58 -33.75 8.45
CA GLY A 587 -8.49 -33.92 9.41
C GLY A 587 -8.93 -33.92 10.87
N THR A 588 -7.96 -34.06 11.76
CA THR A 588 -8.19 -34.21 13.20
C THR A 588 -8.01 -32.86 13.88
N ASN A 589 -9.10 -32.29 14.39
CA ASN A 589 -9.14 -30.98 15.05
C ASN A 589 -8.48 -29.85 14.21
N PRO A 590 -8.95 -29.63 12.98
CA PRO A 590 -8.32 -28.69 12.06
C PRO A 590 -8.39 -27.26 12.60
N GLN A 591 -7.26 -26.55 12.54
CA GLN A 591 -7.13 -25.14 12.87
C GLN A 591 -7.15 -24.32 11.58
N LEU A 592 -8.15 -23.46 11.43
CA LEU A 592 -8.35 -22.68 10.22
C LEU A 592 -7.80 -21.26 10.39
N ARG A 593 -7.21 -20.73 9.32
CA ARG A 593 -6.76 -19.33 9.29
C ARG A 593 -6.94 -18.71 7.91
N VAL A 594 -7.28 -17.43 7.91
CA VAL A 594 -7.26 -16.58 6.71
C VAL A 594 -5.81 -16.31 6.32
N ILE A 595 -5.49 -16.46 5.04
CA ILE A 595 -4.16 -16.13 4.48
C ILE A 595 -4.21 -14.92 3.54
N GLN A 596 -5.41 -14.49 3.16
CA GLN A 596 -5.70 -13.28 2.40
C GLN A 596 -7.05 -12.73 2.84
N GLN A 597 -7.03 -11.54 3.44
CA GLN A 597 -8.25 -10.77 3.71
C GLN A 597 -8.88 -10.27 2.40
N PRO A 598 -10.21 -10.00 2.40
CA PRO A 598 -10.89 -9.29 1.33
C PRO A 598 -10.38 -7.85 1.15
N MET A 599 -10.75 -7.20 0.04
CA MET A 599 -10.38 -5.80 -0.24
C MET A 599 -11.43 -4.80 0.26
N HIS A 600 -12.68 -5.20 0.47
CA HIS A 600 -13.81 -4.34 0.84
C HIS A 600 -14.56 -4.85 2.09
N GLY A 601 -13.80 -5.47 3.00
CA GLY A 601 -14.27 -5.94 4.29
C GLY A 601 -13.21 -6.74 5.04
N THR A 602 -13.61 -7.34 6.16
CA THR A 602 -12.76 -8.21 6.99
C THR A 602 -13.41 -9.56 7.24
N VAL A 603 -12.59 -10.59 7.47
CA VAL A 603 -13.06 -11.95 7.80
C VAL A 603 -12.36 -12.52 9.01
N GLY A 604 -13.14 -12.84 10.04
CA GLY A 604 -12.71 -13.64 11.19
C GLY A 604 -13.13 -15.11 11.04
N ILE A 605 -12.31 -16.06 11.52
CA ILE A 605 -12.66 -17.49 11.59
C ILE A 605 -12.64 -17.96 13.04
N ALA A 606 -13.82 -18.22 13.59
CA ALA A 606 -13.97 -18.87 14.90
C ALA A 606 -14.33 -20.34 14.70
N ALA A 607 -13.44 -21.24 15.13
CA ALA A 607 -13.51 -22.67 14.85
C ALA A 607 -13.64 -22.97 13.35
N LYS A 608 -14.83 -23.36 12.87
CA LYS A 608 -15.12 -23.61 11.45
C LYS A 608 -16.08 -22.58 10.84
N VAL A 609 -16.41 -21.51 11.55
CA VAL A 609 -17.33 -20.47 11.04
C VAL A 609 -16.53 -19.26 10.63
N ALA A 610 -16.57 -18.92 9.34
CA ALA A 610 -16.09 -17.65 8.83
C ALA A 610 -17.21 -16.62 8.89
N THR A 611 -16.92 -15.43 9.42
CA THR A 611 -17.84 -14.29 9.37
C THR A 611 -17.19 -13.16 8.60
N TYR A 612 -17.88 -12.68 7.56
CA TYR A 612 -17.47 -11.55 6.73
C TYR A 612 -18.17 -10.28 7.23
N PHE A 613 -17.41 -9.20 7.36
CA PHE A 613 -17.85 -7.88 7.81
C PHE A 613 -17.60 -6.88 6.66
N PRO A 614 -18.65 -6.44 5.93
CA PRO A 614 -18.47 -5.51 4.82
C PRO A 614 -18.00 -4.15 5.30
N ASP A 615 -17.21 -3.46 4.48
CA ASP A 615 -17.01 -2.03 4.63
C ASP A 615 -18.34 -1.30 4.45
N ALA A 616 -18.53 -0.23 5.23
CA ALA A 616 -19.77 0.54 5.17
C ALA A 616 -19.96 1.15 3.77
N GLY A 617 -21.14 0.94 3.20
CA GLY A 617 -21.53 1.42 1.88
C GLY A 617 -21.10 0.54 0.71
N TYR A 618 -20.22 -0.45 0.91
CA TYR A 618 -19.74 -1.29 -0.17
C TYR A 618 -20.81 -2.29 -0.65
N SER A 619 -20.97 -2.39 -1.97
CA SER A 619 -21.76 -3.40 -2.66
C SER A 619 -20.95 -3.92 -3.84
N GLY A 620 -20.93 -5.23 -4.07
CA GLY A 620 -20.13 -5.81 -5.14
C GLY A 620 -19.47 -7.15 -4.80
N PRO A 621 -18.63 -7.67 -5.73
CA PRO A 621 -17.85 -8.89 -5.51
C PRO A 621 -16.65 -8.67 -4.58
N ASP A 622 -16.34 -9.65 -3.75
CA ASP A 622 -15.08 -9.67 -2.97
C ASP A 622 -14.63 -11.13 -2.78
N VAL A 623 -13.43 -11.35 -2.26
CA VAL A 623 -12.84 -12.68 -2.13
C VAL A 623 -11.83 -12.78 -0.98
N PHE A 624 -11.87 -13.89 -0.25
CA PHE A 624 -10.83 -14.24 0.72
C PHE A 624 -10.36 -15.68 0.55
N THR A 625 -9.14 -15.98 1.01
CA THR A 625 -8.60 -17.35 0.98
C THR A 625 -8.14 -17.80 2.36
N TYR A 626 -8.30 -19.10 2.61
CA TYR A 626 -8.02 -19.73 3.89
C TYR A 626 -7.37 -21.11 3.72
N ILE A 627 -6.74 -21.59 4.79
CA ILE A 627 -6.17 -22.95 4.91
C ILE A 627 -6.53 -23.54 6.27
N ALA A 628 -6.38 -24.86 6.38
CA ALA A 628 -6.44 -25.60 7.63
C ALA A 628 -5.10 -26.27 7.95
N SER A 629 -4.78 -26.45 9.23
CA SER A 629 -3.69 -27.29 9.71
C SER A 629 -4.18 -28.28 10.76
N ASP A 630 -3.65 -29.50 10.76
CA ASP A 630 -3.96 -30.48 11.79
C ASP A 630 -3.05 -30.29 13.01
N SER A 631 -3.62 -30.26 14.21
CA SER A 631 -2.87 -30.08 15.47
C SER A 631 -1.94 -31.23 15.84
N GLY A 632 -1.86 -32.29 15.02
CA GLY A 632 -1.00 -33.47 15.23
C GLY A 632 -0.05 -33.79 14.07
N SER A 633 -0.40 -33.44 12.83
CA SER A 633 0.46 -33.64 11.64
C SER A 633 1.21 -32.37 11.23
N PHE A 634 0.65 -31.19 11.55
CA PHE A 634 1.21 -29.86 11.29
C PHE A 634 1.63 -29.63 9.83
N ILE A 635 0.90 -30.26 8.91
CA ILE A 635 0.96 -30.01 7.48
C ILE A 635 -0.25 -29.15 7.12
N ASP A 636 -0.02 -28.04 6.42
CA ASP A 636 -1.10 -27.18 5.95
C ASP A 636 -1.82 -27.81 4.75
N SER A 637 -3.12 -27.53 4.64
CA SER A 637 -3.91 -27.82 3.45
C SER A 637 -3.45 -26.97 2.26
N LYS A 638 -3.86 -27.38 1.05
CA LYS A 638 -3.95 -26.43 -0.07
C LYS A 638 -4.96 -25.32 0.27
N PRO A 639 -4.79 -24.07 -0.20
CA PRO A 639 -5.77 -23.01 0.01
C PRO A 639 -7.12 -23.28 -0.65
N ALA A 640 -8.17 -22.82 0.01
CA ALA A 640 -9.51 -22.69 -0.55
C ALA A 640 -9.89 -21.21 -0.70
N THR A 641 -10.78 -20.93 -1.65
CA THR A 641 -11.25 -19.57 -1.96
C THR A 641 -12.72 -19.46 -1.61
N ILE A 642 -13.10 -18.43 -0.87
CA ILE A 642 -14.49 -18.06 -0.64
C ILE A 642 -14.79 -16.80 -1.43
N SER A 643 -15.72 -16.91 -2.36
CA SER A 643 -16.25 -15.77 -3.09
C SER A 643 -17.37 -15.10 -2.31
N VAL A 644 -17.33 -13.77 -2.19
CA VAL A 644 -18.29 -12.98 -1.42
C VAL A 644 -19.09 -12.07 -2.34
N THR A 645 -20.40 -11.96 -2.16
CA THR A 645 -21.24 -10.98 -2.83
C THR A 645 -21.96 -10.13 -1.81
N VAL A 646 -21.64 -8.84 -1.78
CA VAL A 646 -22.21 -7.87 -0.86
C VAL A 646 -23.32 -7.10 -1.55
N GLY A 647 -24.46 -6.89 -0.88
CA GLY A 647 -25.56 -6.03 -1.37
C GLY A 647 -26.44 -6.65 -2.47
N GLY A 648 -26.05 -7.78 -3.04
CA GLY A 648 -26.80 -8.51 -4.06
C GLY A 648 -26.08 -8.58 -5.41
N THR A 649 -26.70 -9.22 -6.40
CA THR A 649 -26.16 -9.35 -7.75
C THR A 649 -26.84 -8.37 -8.70
N ASP A 650 -26.41 -7.12 -8.67
CA ASP A 650 -26.70 -6.20 -9.77
C ASP A 650 -25.57 -6.27 -10.81
N TYR A 651 -25.77 -7.05 -11.87
CA TYR A 651 -24.82 -7.16 -12.98
C TYR A 651 -24.92 -5.99 -13.98
N THR A 652 -25.76 -4.99 -13.69
CA THR A 652 -25.88 -3.76 -14.47
C THR A 652 -25.25 -2.56 -13.79
N LEU A 653 -24.79 -2.71 -12.55
CA LEU A 653 -24.06 -1.69 -11.81
C LEU A 653 -22.78 -1.28 -12.56
N ASP A 654 -22.61 0.02 -12.64
CA ASP A 654 -21.51 0.78 -13.24
C ASP A 654 -21.31 1.98 -12.30
N SER A 655 -20.53 1.76 -11.25
CA SER A 655 -20.44 2.66 -10.10
C SER A 655 -19.73 3.98 -10.43
N ASP A 656 -18.83 3.98 -11.41
CA ASP A 656 -18.07 5.14 -11.85
C ASP A 656 -18.63 5.81 -13.13
N GLY A 657 -19.56 5.15 -13.82
CA GLY A 657 -20.23 5.64 -15.02
C GLY A 657 -19.36 5.56 -16.28
N ASP A 658 -18.29 4.77 -16.26
CA ASP A 658 -17.37 4.63 -17.38
C ASP A 658 -17.93 3.72 -18.50
N GLY A 659 -19.07 3.06 -18.29
CA GLY A 659 -19.75 2.19 -19.24
C GLY A 659 -19.23 0.75 -19.26
N ILE A 660 -18.31 0.38 -18.37
CA ILE A 660 -17.94 -0.98 -18.01
C ILE A 660 -18.69 -1.30 -16.71
N ARG A 661 -19.15 -2.55 -16.57
CA ARG A 661 -19.87 -2.97 -15.36
C ARG A 661 -18.88 -3.38 -14.29
N ASP A 662 -19.18 -3.08 -13.02
CA ASP A 662 -18.35 -3.40 -11.85
C ASP A 662 -17.85 -4.85 -11.82
N TRP A 663 -18.72 -5.79 -12.23
CA TRP A 663 -18.39 -7.21 -12.25
C TRP A 663 -17.36 -7.58 -13.33
N ILE A 664 -17.36 -6.89 -14.46
CA ILE A 664 -16.36 -7.06 -15.51
C ILE A 664 -15.04 -6.42 -15.08
N GLU A 665 -15.09 -5.25 -14.45
CA GLU A 665 -13.91 -4.58 -13.91
C GLU A 665 -13.22 -5.43 -12.86
N TYR A 666 -13.98 -5.93 -11.88
CA TYR A 666 -13.50 -6.90 -10.90
C TYR A 666 -12.82 -8.09 -11.59
N ALA A 667 -13.46 -8.72 -12.58
CA ALA A 667 -12.91 -9.85 -13.32
C ALA A 667 -11.60 -9.53 -14.09
N LEU A 668 -11.45 -8.27 -14.52
CA LEU A 668 -10.24 -7.74 -15.15
C LEU A 668 -9.20 -7.26 -14.12
N GLY A 669 -9.53 -7.33 -12.82
CA GLY A 669 -8.70 -6.89 -11.69
C GLY A 669 -8.63 -5.36 -11.52
N LEU A 670 -9.59 -4.64 -12.09
CA LEU A 670 -9.75 -3.19 -12.02
C LEU A 670 -10.62 -2.83 -10.79
N ASP A 671 -10.58 -1.56 -10.39
CA ASP A 671 -11.34 -1.06 -9.25
C ASP A 671 -12.68 -0.51 -9.75
N PRO A 672 -13.83 -1.12 -9.38
CA PRO A 672 -15.14 -0.65 -9.85
C PRO A 672 -15.51 0.79 -9.45
N ALA A 673 -14.76 1.40 -8.54
CA ALA A 673 -14.97 2.78 -8.12
C ALA A 673 -14.18 3.80 -8.94
N LEU A 674 -13.33 3.38 -9.88
CA LEU A 674 -12.42 4.25 -10.62
C LEU A 674 -12.52 4.02 -12.14
N PRO A 675 -12.78 5.08 -12.94
CA PRO A 675 -12.94 4.95 -14.40
C PRO A 675 -11.75 4.26 -15.03
N SER A 676 -11.98 3.22 -15.82
CA SER A 676 -10.94 2.42 -16.48
C SER A 676 -10.15 3.24 -17.53
N PRO A 677 -8.90 2.84 -17.88
CA PRO A 677 -8.03 3.66 -18.73
C PRO A 677 -8.54 3.77 -20.16
N ALA A 678 -9.30 2.75 -20.57
CA ALA A 678 -9.96 2.68 -21.85
C ALA A 678 -11.14 1.70 -21.74
N LYS A 679 -12.29 2.11 -22.29
CA LYS A 679 -13.38 1.19 -22.57
C LYS A 679 -12.88 0.07 -23.49
N PRO A 680 -13.46 -1.14 -23.44
CA PRO A 680 -13.15 -2.16 -24.41
C PRO A 680 -13.41 -1.63 -25.83
N VAL A 681 -12.39 -1.68 -26.68
CA VAL A 681 -12.45 -1.19 -28.06
C VAL A 681 -12.51 -2.38 -29.00
N ASP A 682 -13.54 -2.44 -29.83
CA ASP A 682 -13.63 -3.37 -30.93
C ASP A 682 -13.12 -2.75 -32.24
N ALA A 683 -12.47 -3.57 -33.07
CA ALA A 683 -11.94 -3.14 -34.36
C ALA A 683 -11.80 -4.31 -35.32
N ILE A 684 -11.89 -4.03 -36.63
CA ILE A 684 -11.42 -4.98 -37.65
C ILE A 684 -9.92 -4.80 -37.83
N GLU A 685 -9.15 -5.80 -37.42
CA GLU A 685 -7.68 -5.77 -37.50
C GLU A 685 -7.14 -6.92 -38.35
N ASN A 686 -6.03 -6.68 -39.05
CA ASN A 686 -5.30 -7.73 -39.74
C ASN A 686 -4.46 -8.54 -38.75
N VAL A 687 -4.73 -9.84 -38.66
CA VAL A 687 -4.00 -10.77 -37.79
C VAL A 687 -3.46 -11.89 -38.65
N GLY A 688 -2.17 -11.78 -39.01
CA GLY A 688 -1.49 -12.79 -39.84
C GLY A 688 -1.97 -12.82 -41.29
N GLY A 689 -2.28 -11.66 -41.89
CA GLY A 689 -2.72 -11.54 -43.28
C GLY A 689 -4.24 -11.56 -43.48
N THR A 690 -5.01 -11.93 -42.45
CA THR A 690 -6.48 -12.03 -42.51
C THR A 690 -7.14 -11.05 -41.54
N ASN A 691 -8.23 -10.41 -41.97
CA ASN A 691 -8.96 -9.44 -41.14
C ASN A 691 -9.95 -10.15 -40.21
N TYR A 692 -9.90 -9.83 -38.92
CA TYR A 692 -10.80 -10.36 -37.89
C TYR A 692 -11.42 -9.22 -37.10
N LEU A 693 -12.63 -9.44 -36.58
CA LEU A 693 -13.15 -8.64 -35.48
C LEU A 693 -12.29 -8.93 -34.24
N THR A 694 -11.78 -7.87 -33.63
CA THR A 694 -10.94 -7.91 -32.43
C THR A 694 -11.58 -7.10 -31.34
N LEU A 695 -11.24 -7.41 -30.09
CA LEU A 695 -11.59 -6.63 -28.91
C LEU A 695 -10.34 -6.48 -28.06
N ARG A 696 -10.09 -5.25 -27.60
CA ARG A 696 -9.01 -4.93 -26.66
C ARG A 696 -9.62 -4.36 -25.40
N ALA A 697 -9.21 -4.87 -24.26
CA ALA A 697 -9.57 -4.35 -22.94
C ALA A 697 -8.32 -4.23 -22.07
N PHE A 698 -8.32 -3.25 -21.17
CA PHE A 698 -7.26 -3.16 -20.18
C PHE A 698 -7.41 -4.28 -19.14
N ARG A 699 -6.27 -4.74 -18.58
CA ARG A 699 -6.25 -5.84 -17.61
C ARG A 699 -5.20 -5.62 -16.54
N SER A 700 -5.62 -5.65 -15.28
CA SER A 700 -4.72 -5.58 -14.13
C SER A 700 -3.89 -6.87 -14.00
N PRO A 701 -2.63 -6.77 -13.51
CA PRO A 701 -1.83 -7.95 -13.22
C PRO A 701 -2.38 -8.77 -12.05
N MET A 702 -3.16 -8.14 -11.16
CA MET A 702 -3.71 -8.76 -9.95
C MET A 702 -5.16 -9.16 -10.16
N LEU A 703 -5.37 -10.38 -10.67
CA LEU A 703 -6.70 -10.89 -11.02
C LEU A 703 -7.35 -11.60 -9.83
N PRO A 704 -8.68 -11.48 -9.66
CA PRO A 704 -9.38 -12.28 -8.66
C PRO A 704 -9.34 -13.76 -9.04
N PRO A 705 -9.04 -14.66 -8.08
CA PRO A 705 -8.96 -16.09 -8.35
C PRO A 705 -10.34 -16.72 -8.63
N ASP A 706 -11.44 -16.06 -8.26
CA ASP A 706 -12.78 -16.63 -8.30
C ASP A 706 -13.62 -16.22 -9.52
N MET A 707 -13.12 -15.31 -10.36
CA MET A 707 -13.86 -14.82 -11.52
C MET A 707 -12.98 -14.77 -12.79
N PRO A 708 -12.62 -15.94 -13.35
CA PRO A 708 -11.92 -15.98 -14.63
C PRO A 708 -12.77 -15.38 -15.76
N VAL A 709 -12.08 -14.71 -16.67
CA VAL A 709 -12.63 -14.18 -17.91
C VAL A 709 -12.48 -15.21 -19.03
N THR A 710 -13.56 -15.46 -19.76
CA THR A 710 -13.56 -16.18 -21.04
C THR A 710 -14.00 -15.25 -22.17
N ILE A 711 -13.65 -15.62 -23.40
CA ILE A 711 -13.96 -14.82 -24.59
C ILE A 711 -14.95 -15.59 -25.43
N LYS A 712 -16.02 -14.94 -25.85
CA LYS A 712 -17.06 -15.53 -26.68
C LYS A 712 -17.27 -14.72 -27.94
N THR A 713 -17.54 -15.41 -29.03
CA THR A 713 -17.82 -14.82 -30.34
C THR A 713 -19.09 -15.45 -30.91
N SER A 714 -19.83 -14.70 -31.71
CA SER A 714 -21.11 -15.13 -32.30
C SER A 714 -21.36 -14.46 -33.64
N GLY A 715 -22.13 -15.12 -34.51
CA GLY A 715 -22.65 -14.53 -35.75
C GLY A 715 -24.14 -14.19 -35.69
N ASP A 716 -24.84 -14.54 -34.61
CA ASP A 716 -26.30 -14.45 -34.51
C ASP A 716 -26.81 -14.01 -33.12
N LEU A 717 -25.92 -13.71 -32.18
CA LEU A 717 -26.17 -13.42 -30.76
C LEU A 717 -26.79 -14.57 -29.95
N LEU A 718 -27.10 -15.71 -30.58
CA LEU A 718 -27.73 -16.88 -29.95
C LEU A 718 -26.69 -17.95 -29.66
N ASN A 719 -25.84 -18.26 -30.65
CA ASN A 719 -24.83 -19.30 -30.59
C ASN A 719 -23.46 -18.67 -30.32
N TRP A 720 -22.89 -18.96 -29.15
CA TRP A 720 -21.62 -18.42 -28.70
C TRP A 720 -20.54 -19.49 -28.65
N ILE A 721 -19.43 -19.26 -29.33
CA ILE A 721 -18.24 -20.13 -29.33
C ILE A 721 -17.04 -19.41 -28.74
N ALA A 722 -16.03 -20.16 -28.30
CA ALA A 722 -14.81 -19.59 -27.74
C ALA A 722 -14.09 -18.69 -28.77
N GLY A 723 -13.72 -17.48 -28.36
CA GLY A 723 -12.85 -16.60 -29.14
C GLY A 723 -11.37 -17.01 -29.05
N THR A 724 -10.52 -16.35 -29.83
CA THR A 724 -9.06 -16.55 -29.76
C THR A 724 -8.41 -15.43 -28.96
N ILE A 725 -7.63 -15.78 -27.94
CA ILE A 725 -6.78 -14.83 -27.23
C ILE A 725 -5.53 -14.57 -28.06
N LEU A 726 -5.27 -13.30 -28.37
CA LEU A 726 -4.05 -12.86 -29.05
C LEU A 726 -2.99 -12.44 -28.04
N THR A 727 -3.42 -11.69 -27.02
CA THR A 727 -2.57 -11.21 -25.94
C THR A 727 -3.34 -11.28 -24.65
N ASN A 728 -2.71 -11.79 -23.60
CA ASN A 728 -3.26 -11.80 -22.24
C ASN A 728 -2.11 -11.50 -21.27
N THR A 729 -1.79 -10.21 -21.20
CA THR A 729 -0.66 -9.70 -20.42
C THR A 729 -1.14 -8.64 -19.45
N THR A 730 -0.29 -8.28 -18.49
CA THR A 730 -0.48 -7.07 -17.70
C THR A 730 -0.67 -5.87 -18.63
N GLY A 731 -1.76 -5.13 -18.43
CA GLY A 731 -2.13 -3.95 -19.20
C GLY A 731 -2.87 -4.22 -20.51
N GLU A 732 -3.00 -5.47 -20.98
CA GLU A 732 -3.77 -5.75 -22.20
C GLU A 732 -4.35 -7.18 -22.24
N LEU A 733 -5.66 -7.23 -22.46
CA LEU A 733 -6.38 -8.38 -22.99
C LEU A 733 -6.80 -8.07 -24.42
N LYS A 734 -6.12 -8.68 -25.40
CA LYS A 734 -6.45 -8.57 -26.82
C LYS A 734 -6.94 -9.90 -27.34
N VAL A 735 -8.09 -9.87 -27.99
CA VAL A 735 -8.78 -11.07 -28.44
C VAL A 735 -9.36 -10.87 -29.83
N ARG A 736 -9.67 -11.96 -30.52
CA ARG A 736 -10.31 -11.94 -31.83
C ARG A 736 -11.40 -12.97 -31.99
N ASP A 737 -12.24 -12.73 -32.98
CA ASP A 737 -13.14 -13.70 -33.56
C ASP A 737 -12.37 -14.88 -34.16
N THR A 738 -13.00 -16.05 -34.14
CA THR A 738 -12.51 -17.25 -34.83
C THR A 738 -12.80 -17.21 -36.32
N VAL A 739 -13.79 -16.41 -36.76
CA VAL A 739 -14.20 -16.28 -38.16
C VAL A 739 -13.69 -14.95 -38.75
N PRO A 740 -13.09 -14.95 -39.96
CA PRO A 740 -12.70 -13.73 -40.64
C PRO A 740 -13.86 -12.76 -40.87
N ALA A 741 -13.58 -11.46 -40.75
CA ALA A 741 -14.55 -10.39 -40.94
C ALA A 741 -14.94 -10.14 -42.41
N SER A 742 -14.26 -10.79 -43.35
CA SER A 742 -14.27 -10.37 -44.76
C SER A 742 -15.51 -10.77 -45.56
N ASN A 743 -16.47 -11.56 -45.03
CA ASN A 743 -17.66 -12.03 -45.80
C ASN A 743 -18.91 -12.43 -44.96
N SER A 744 -18.97 -12.18 -43.65
CA SER A 744 -20.06 -12.69 -42.79
C SER A 744 -21.09 -11.61 -42.43
N PRO A 745 -22.38 -11.94 -42.22
CA PRO A 745 -23.32 -11.08 -41.50
C PRO A 745 -22.77 -10.75 -40.10
N GLY A 746 -23.22 -9.63 -39.53
CA GLY A 746 -22.67 -8.99 -38.32
C GLY A 746 -22.06 -9.96 -37.31
N ARG A 747 -20.80 -9.70 -36.94
CA ARG A 747 -20.04 -10.49 -35.97
C ARG A 747 -20.08 -9.81 -34.61
N PHE A 748 -20.13 -10.60 -33.56
CA PHE A 748 -20.18 -10.14 -32.18
C PHE A 748 -19.06 -10.80 -31.38
N ILE A 749 -18.44 -10.02 -30.50
CA ILE A 749 -17.41 -10.47 -29.57
C ILE A 749 -17.73 -9.93 -28.18
N ARG A 750 -17.52 -10.75 -27.13
CA ARG A 750 -17.72 -10.33 -25.75
C ARG A 750 -16.68 -10.92 -24.80
N ILE A 751 -16.46 -10.18 -23.72
CA ILE A 751 -15.81 -10.64 -22.49
C ILE A 751 -16.90 -11.23 -21.60
N GLU A 752 -16.72 -12.46 -21.16
CA GLU A 752 -17.62 -13.14 -20.24
C GLU A 752 -16.88 -13.45 -18.95
N ALA A 753 -17.26 -12.78 -17.87
CA ALA A 753 -16.80 -13.10 -16.53
C ALA A 753 -17.68 -14.20 -15.94
N THR A 754 -17.08 -15.32 -15.54
CA THR A 754 -17.82 -16.42 -14.91
C THR A 754 -17.30 -16.61 -13.51
N ARG A 755 -18.18 -16.45 -12.52
CA ARG A 755 -17.84 -16.79 -11.15
C ARG A 755 -17.63 -18.29 -11.04
N GLN A 756 -16.49 -18.72 -10.52
CA GLN A 756 -16.28 -20.13 -10.24
C GLN A 756 -17.27 -20.56 -9.16
N THR A 757 -18.19 -21.44 -9.53
CA THR A 757 -18.88 -22.27 -8.55
C THR A 757 -17.89 -23.30 -8.04
N PRO A 758 -17.81 -23.56 -6.73
CA PRO A 758 -17.02 -24.67 -6.22
C PRO A 758 -17.37 -25.93 -7.01
N ASN A 759 -16.38 -26.61 -7.59
CA ASN A 759 -16.62 -27.97 -8.06
C ASN A 759 -17.04 -28.78 -6.82
N PRO A 760 -18.18 -29.47 -6.85
CA PRO A 760 -18.66 -30.25 -5.71
C PRO A 760 -17.67 -31.34 -5.26
#